data_AF-A0A2Y9MG07-F1
#
_entry.id   AF-A0A2Y9MG07-F1
#
_cell.length_a   1.000
_cell.length_b   1.000
_cell.length_c   1.000
_cell.angle_alpha   90.00
_cell.angle_beta   90.00
_cell.angle_gamma   90.00
#
_symmetry.space_group_name_H-M   'P 1'
#
loop_
_entity.id
_entity.type
_entity.pdbx_description
1 polymer ?
#
loop_
_entity_poly.entity_id
_entity_poly.type
_entity_poly.pdbx_seq_one_letter_code
_entity_poly.pdbx_strand_id
1 'polypeptide(L)'
;MIVFVRFNSSHGFPVEVNSDTSIFQLKEVVAKRQGVPADQLRVIFAGKELRNDLTVRSCDLDQQSIVHIVLRPQRKVPERNTARGDSPQNTVGGSEREPESLTRVDLSSSVLPADSVGLAIILKDDNENGGPPAGRPACRPTYNSFFVYCKGPCQGVQPGKLRVRCSTCQQATLTLAQGPSRWEDVLIPNQMSGECQSPNCPGTTAEFFFKCGAHPTSDQETSVALNLITTNSRDITCITCMDIRSPVLVFQCNYRHVICLDCFHLYCVTRLNDRQFVHDRQLGYSLPCVAGCPNSLIKELHHFRILGEEQYNRYQQYGAEECVLQMGGVLCPSPGCGAGLLPEPSQRKVTCEGGSGMGCGFVFCRDCKEPYHEGECSALFEASGTVTQAYRVDEKTAERARWEHASKETIKKTSKPCPRCHVPVEKHGVSLSPGRPVLWTCSTVGVCGLAEERPPSMDLIALLKSQFLCHLIFCYVFIASGLIINTIQLFTLLLWPINKQLFRKINCRLSYCISSQLVMLLEWWSGTECIIHTDPRAYPKYGKENAIVVLNHKFEIDFLCGWSLAERFGVLGGSKVLAKKELAYVPIIGWMWYFTEMVFCTRKWEQDRKTVSESLLHLRDYPEKYFFLIHCEGTRFTEKKHQISMQVAQAKGLPSLKHHLLPRTKGFAITVRSLRNVVSAVYDCTLNFRNNENPTLLGVLNGKKYHADLYVRRIPLGEVPEDEDRCAAWLHKLYQEKDALQEEYSRTGTFPGTPMVPPRRPWTLVNWLFWASLLLYPFFRFLVNMVRSGSSLTLASFVLVFFVASMGVRWMIGVTEIDKGSAYGNMDSKQKHSD
;
A
#
# COMPACT_ATOMS: atom_id res chain seq x y z
N MET A 1 -22.32 -40.61 12.60
CA MET A 1 -22.99 -39.29 12.48
C MET A 1 -23.46 -39.14 11.04
N ILE A 2 -24.52 -38.38 10.77
CA ILE A 2 -25.04 -38.15 9.41
C ILE A 2 -24.92 -36.67 9.07
N VAL A 3 -24.37 -36.36 7.89
CA VAL A 3 -24.31 -35.02 7.30
C VAL A 3 -25.02 -35.03 5.94
N PHE A 4 -25.63 -33.91 5.57
CA PHE A 4 -26.30 -33.76 4.27
C PHE A 4 -25.39 -33.06 3.26
N VAL A 5 -25.11 -33.72 2.13
CA VAL A 5 -24.21 -33.22 1.09
C VAL A 5 -24.99 -32.61 -0.07
N ARG A 6 -24.89 -31.29 -0.25
CA ARG A 6 -25.40 -30.56 -1.44
C ARG A 6 -24.33 -30.51 -2.54
N PHE A 7 -24.48 -31.32 -3.59
CA PHE A 7 -23.64 -31.30 -4.79
C PHE A 7 -24.49 -30.97 -6.02
N ASN A 8 -24.23 -29.81 -6.66
CA ASN A 8 -24.95 -29.26 -7.82
C ASN A 8 -26.50 -29.34 -7.80
N SER A 9 -27.10 -29.45 -6.61
CA SER A 9 -28.55 -29.57 -6.36
C SER A 9 -28.95 -28.75 -5.12
N SER A 10 -30.24 -28.45 -5.00
CA SER A 10 -30.82 -27.80 -3.81
C SER A 10 -31.19 -28.80 -2.70
N HIS A 11 -31.43 -30.06 -3.08
CA HIS A 11 -31.53 -31.18 -2.15
C HIS A 11 -30.12 -31.67 -1.79
N GLY A 12 -29.92 -32.05 -0.52
CA GLY A 12 -28.68 -32.65 -0.04
C GLY A 12 -28.95 -34.10 0.37
N PHE A 13 -28.16 -35.03 -0.15
CA PHE A 13 -28.29 -36.45 0.17
C PHE A 13 -27.55 -36.78 1.48
N PRO A 14 -28.04 -37.73 2.29
CA PRO A 14 -27.35 -38.14 3.51
C PRO A 14 -26.04 -38.89 3.20
N VAL A 15 -25.03 -38.65 4.04
CA VAL A 15 -23.76 -39.39 4.10
C VAL A 15 -23.42 -39.67 5.55
N GLU A 16 -23.07 -40.92 5.85
CA GLU A 16 -22.57 -41.33 7.16
C GLU A 16 -21.07 -41.00 7.30
N VAL A 17 -20.70 -40.40 8.43
CA VAL A 17 -19.33 -40.04 8.80
C VAL A 17 -19.09 -40.28 10.29
N ASN A 18 -17.85 -40.59 10.65
CA ASN A 18 -17.40 -40.69 12.03
C ASN A 18 -16.66 -39.41 12.45
N SER A 19 -16.51 -39.17 13.75
CA SER A 19 -15.91 -37.93 14.28
C SER A 19 -14.42 -37.76 13.91
N ASP A 20 -13.74 -38.86 13.63
CA ASP A 20 -12.35 -38.96 13.17
C ASP A 20 -12.21 -38.91 11.64
N THR A 21 -13.30 -39.05 10.88
CA THR A 21 -13.30 -39.03 9.41
C THR A 21 -12.72 -37.72 8.89
N SER A 22 -11.80 -37.79 7.93
CA SER A 22 -11.20 -36.59 7.33
C SER A 22 -12.07 -36.00 6.23
N ILE A 23 -11.90 -34.70 6.00
CA ILE A 23 -12.55 -34.00 4.88
C ILE A 23 -12.08 -34.57 3.53
N PHE A 24 -10.89 -35.17 3.45
CA PHE A 24 -10.47 -35.94 2.28
C PHE A 24 -11.30 -37.21 2.07
N GLN A 25 -11.53 -38.02 3.11
CA GLN A 25 -12.36 -39.23 3.01
C GLN A 25 -13.81 -38.89 2.62
N LEU A 26 -14.37 -37.79 3.13
CA LEU A 26 -15.67 -37.29 2.71
C LEU A 26 -15.70 -36.93 1.21
N LYS A 27 -14.62 -36.33 0.67
CA LYS A 27 -14.48 -36.10 -0.78
C LYS A 27 -14.40 -37.42 -1.55
N GLU A 28 -13.68 -38.43 -1.08
CA GLU A 28 -13.59 -39.74 -1.75
C GLU A 28 -14.95 -40.47 -1.83
N VAL A 29 -15.76 -40.42 -0.78
CA VAL A 29 -17.11 -41.00 -0.77
C VAL A 29 -17.99 -40.33 -1.84
N VAL A 30 -17.96 -38.99 -1.92
CA VAL A 30 -18.78 -38.24 -2.87
C VAL A 30 -18.23 -38.31 -4.30
N ALA A 31 -16.91 -38.34 -4.47
CA ALA A 31 -16.24 -38.64 -5.74
C ALA A 31 -16.71 -39.97 -6.33
N LYS A 32 -16.74 -41.04 -5.52
CA LYS A 32 -17.25 -42.37 -5.92
C LYS A 32 -18.74 -42.34 -6.25
N ARG A 33 -19.56 -41.59 -5.49
CA ARG A 33 -21.02 -41.49 -5.72
C ARG A 33 -21.39 -40.64 -6.95
N GLN A 34 -20.54 -39.69 -7.37
CA GLN A 34 -20.83 -38.75 -8.47
C GLN A 34 -19.99 -39.00 -9.74
N GLY A 35 -19.00 -39.90 -9.71
CA GLY A 35 -18.11 -40.18 -10.84
C GLY A 35 -17.06 -39.10 -11.12
N VAL A 36 -16.64 -38.35 -10.09
CA VAL A 36 -15.82 -37.13 -10.20
C VAL A 36 -14.50 -37.28 -9.46
N PRO A 37 -13.34 -36.81 -9.99
CA PRO A 37 -12.06 -36.84 -9.27
C PRO A 37 -12.07 -36.05 -7.95
N ALA A 38 -11.60 -36.67 -6.85
CA ALA A 38 -11.69 -36.11 -5.49
C ALA A 38 -10.82 -34.86 -5.27
N ASP A 39 -9.76 -34.66 -6.05
CA ASP A 39 -8.90 -33.47 -6.07
C ASP A 39 -9.62 -32.21 -6.58
N GLN A 40 -10.62 -32.40 -7.45
CA GLN A 40 -11.41 -31.31 -8.04
C GLN A 40 -12.56 -30.85 -7.13
N LEU A 41 -12.84 -31.59 -6.06
CA LEU A 41 -13.90 -31.31 -5.10
C LEU A 41 -13.43 -30.35 -3.99
N ARG A 42 -14.25 -29.33 -3.69
CA ARG A 42 -14.10 -28.48 -2.50
C ARG A 42 -15.31 -28.65 -1.58
N VAL A 43 -15.06 -28.91 -0.30
CA VAL A 43 -16.09 -29.00 0.74
C VAL A 43 -16.22 -27.63 1.38
N ILE A 44 -17.45 -27.14 1.53
CA ILE A 44 -17.78 -25.83 2.10
C ILE A 44 -18.78 -26.06 3.23
N PHE A 45 -18.47 -25.56 4.42
CA PHE A 45 -19.38 -25.54 5.58
C PHE A 45 -19.47 -24.12 6.13
N ALA A 46 -20.68 -23.67 6.45
CA ALA A 46 -20.96 -22.28 6.86
C ALA A 46 -20.18 -21.24 6.03
N GLY A 47 -20.20 -21.39 4.69
CA GLY A 47 -19.52 -20.53 3.71
C GLY A 47 -17.98 -20.47 3.77
N LYS A 48 -17.33 -21.33 4.56
CA LYS A 48 -15.86 -21.48 4.63
C LYS A 48 -15.44 -22.78 3.93
N GLU A 49 -14.33 -22.75 3.21
CA GLU A 49 -13.76 -23.98 2.62
C GLU A 49 -13.05 -24.81 3.70
N LEU A 50 -13.41 -26.09 3.81
CA LEU A 50 -12.78 -27.04 4.71
C LEU A 50 -11.58 -27.70 4.02
N ARG A 51 -10.44 -27.74 4.73
CA ARG A 51 -9.19 -28.32 4.21
C ARG A 51 -9.17 -29.85 4.38
N ASN A 52 -8.42 -30.53 3.52
CA ASN A 52 -8.31 -32.00 3.48
C ASN A 52 -7.78 -32.62 4.79
N ASP A 53 -6.91 -31.89 5.49
CA ASP A 53 -6.24 -32.26 6.74
C ASP A 53 -7.12 -32.18 7.99
N LEU A 54 -8.30 -31.56 7.90
CA LEU A 54 -9.24 -31.46 9.00
C LEU A 54 -10.08 -32.75 9.14
N THR A 55 -10.43 -33.10 10.38
CA THR A 55 -11.43 -34.12 10.72
C THR A 55 -12.80 -33.49 10.95
N VAL A 56 -13.87 -34.28 10.83
CA VAL A 56 -15.26 -33.88 11.12
C VAL A 56 -15.37 -33.19 12.49
N ARG A 57 -14.76 -33.75 13.54
CA ARG A 57 -14.73 -33.15 14.89
C ARG A 57 -13.99 -31.80 14.96
N SER A 58 -13.00 -31.56 14.11
CA SER A 58 -12.27 -30.28 14.08
C SER A 58 -12.95 -29.19 13.23
N CYS A 59 -14.07 -29.52 12.57
CA CYS A 59 -14.85 -28.60 11.74
C CYS A 59 -16.13 -28.11 12.41
N ASP A 60 -16.37 -28.47 13.68
CA ASP A 60 -17.62 -28.24 14.42
C ASP A 60 -18.87 -28.68 13.62
N LEU A 61 -18.78 -29.86 12.99
CA LEU A 61 -19.88 -30.49 12.27
C LEU A 61 -20.69 -31.36 13.24
N ASP A 62 -21.93 -30.93 13.51
CA ASP A 62 -22.92 -31.67 14.29
C ASP A 62 -23.76 -32.62 13.41
N GLN A 63 -24.52 -33.52 14.06
CA GLN A 63 -25.53 -34.35 13.43
C GLN A 63 -26.53 -33.51 12.60
N GLN A 64 -26.87 -33.97 11.39
CA GLN A 64 -27.71 -33.28 10.40
C GLN A 64 -27.13 -31.97 9.82
N SER A 65 -25.83 -31.65 10.05
CA SER A 65 -25.16 -30.52 9.40
C SER A 65 -25.20 -30.62 7.87
N ILE A 66 -25.47 -29.50 7.20
CA ILE A 66 -25.46 -29.37 5.73
C ILE A 66 -24.08 -28.90 5.27
N VAL A 67 -23.44 -29.67 4.39
CA VAL A 67 -22.18 -29.32 3.73
C VAL A 67 -22.38 -29.24 2.21
N HIS A 68 -21.72 -28.28 1.57
CA HIS A 68 -21.77 -28.14 0.12
C HIS A 68 -20.50 -28.72 -0.47
N ILE A 69 -20.63 -29.41 -1.60
CA ILE A 69 -19.49 -29.86 -2.39
C ILE A 69 -19.62 -29.28 -3.78
N VAL A 70 -18.55 -28.64 -4.24
CA VAL A 70 -18.49 -27.96 -5.55
C VAL A 70 -17.33 -28.49 -6.37
N LEU A 71 -17.58 -28.67 -7.67
CA LEU A 71 -16.56 -28.97 -8.66
C LEU A 71 -15.77 -27.69 -9.00
N ARG A 72 -14.44 -27.78 -9.03
CA ARG A 72 -13.58 -26.70 -9.52
C ARG A 72 -13.19 -26.92 -10.99
N PRO A 73 -13.49 -26.00 -11.92
CA PRO A 73 -12.93 -26.03 -13.26
C PRO A 73 -11.39 -25.99 -13.23
N GLN A 74 -10.75 -26.87 -13.99
CA GLN A 74 -9.29 -27.03 -13.97
C GLN A 74 -8.61 -25.82 -14.62
N ARG A 75 -7.86 -25.04 -13.82
CA ARG A 75 -6.98 -23.99 -14.35
C ARG A 75 -5.77 -24.66 -15.02
N LYS A 76 -5.71 -24.67 -16.34
CA LYS A 76 -4.47 -24.94 -17.09
C LYS A 76 -3.47 -23.80 -16.86
N VAL A 77 -2.74 -23.90 -15.75
CA VAL A 77 -1.37 -23.39 -15.67
C VAL A 77 -0.55 -24.14 -16.72
N PRO A 78 0.48 -23.55 -17.35
CA PRO A 78 1.44 -24.29 -18.16
C PRO A 78 2.27 -25.21 -17.26
N GLU A 79 1.72 -26.39 -16.94
CA GLU A 79 2.43 -27.39 -16.15
C GLU A 79 3.56 -28.01 -16.97
N ARG A 80 4.69 -28.16 -16.31
CA ARG A 80 5.95 -28.67 -16.86
C ARG A 80 5.83 -30.18 -17.00
N ASN A 81 5.32 -30.66 -18.14
CA ASN A 81 5.08 -32.09 -18.40
C ASN A 81 6.28 -32.98 -18.02
N THR A 82 6.09 -33.88 -17.05
CA THR A 82 7.06 -34.90 -16.65
C THR A 82 6.40 -36.29 -16.57
N ALA A 83 6.25 -36.96 -17.72
CA ALA A 83 5.95 -38.39 -17.85
C ALA A 83 6.14 -38.85 -19.31
N ARG A 84 6.48 -40.11 -19.64
CA ARG A 84 7.27 -41.15 -18.92
C ARG A 84 7.65 -42.26 -19.94
N GLY A 85 8.79 -42.92 -19.72
CA GLY A 85 9.23 -44.18 -20.34
C GLY A 85 10.69 -44.40 -19.94
N ASP A 86 11.00 -45.22 -18.93
CA ASP A 86 11.13 -46.69 -18.97
C ASP A 86 12.31 -47.13 -19.87
N SER A 87 13.28 -47.95 -19.46
CA SER A 87 13.56 -48.68 -18.19
C SER A 87 14.98 -49.32 -18.31
N PRO A 88 15.58 -50.04 -17.33
CA PRO A 88 15.33 -50.19 -15.88
C PRO A 88 16.61 -50.13 -14.98
N GLN A 89 16.46 -50.53 -13.70
CA GLN A 89 17.45 -51.19 -12.79
C GLN A 89 18.47 -50.41 -11.90
N ASN A 90 18.38 -50.77 -10.60
CA ASN A 90 19.43 -51.04 -9.60
C ASN A 90 19.97 -49.97 -8.61
N THR A 91 19.69 -50.28 -7.32
CA THR A 91 20.53 -50.22 -6.11
C THR A 91 20.93 -48.89 -5.43
N VAL A 92 20.39 -48.72 -4.21
CA VAL A 92 21.05 -48.38 -2.92
C VAL A 92 21.85 -47.06 -2.81
N GLY A 93 21.52 -46.25 -1.79
CA GLY A 93 22.48 -45.31 -1.18
C GLY A 93 21.87 -44.04 -0.59
N GLY A 94 22.02 -43.84 0.72
CA GLY A 94 21.41 -42.70 1.43
C GLY A 94 22.19 -41.38 1.42
N SER A 95 21.45 -40.33 1.80
CA SER A 95 21.88 -39.16 2.58
C SER A 95 22.67 -37.99 1.94
N GLU A 96 22.07 -36.80 2.13
CA GLU A 96 22.69 -35.48 2.41
C GLU A 96 23.46 -34.66 1.35
N ARG A 97 23.13 -33.35 1.35
CA ARG A 97 23.90 -32.13 0.95
C ARG A 97 23.74 -31.54 -0.47
N GLU A 98 23.70 -30.21 -0.46
CA GLU A 98 24.01 -29.27 -1.57
C GLU A 98 25.55 -29.09 -1.71
N PRO A 99 26.10 -28.20 -2.57
CA PRO A 99 25.52 -27.44 -3.70
C PRO A 99 26.36 -27.54 -5.00
N GLU A 100 26.05 -26.69 -5.98
CA GLU A 100 26.99 -25.87 -6.80
C GLU A 100 26.93 -25.95 -8.35
N SER A 101 27.26 -24.77 -8.91
CA SER A 101 27.92 -24.52 -10.20
C SER A 101 27.12 -24.46 -11.51
N LEU A 102 27.68 -23.64 -12.41
CA LEU A 102 27.23 -23.30 -13.77
C LEU A 102 28.35 -23.68 -14.75
N THR A 103 28.03 -24.08 -15.99
CA THR A 103 28.45 -23.36 -17.24
C THR A 103 28.22 -24.17 -18.53
N ARG A 104 27.86 -23.42 -19.60
CA ARG A 104 27.90 -23.72 -21.05
C ARG A 104 26.95 -24.82 -21.61
N VAL A 105 26.22 -24.69 -22.75
CA VAL A 105 26.28 -23.87 -24.02
C VAL A 105 27.24 -24.46 -25.07
N ASP A 106 26.90 -24.74 -26.35
CA ASP A 106 25.68 -24.48 -27.18
C ASP A 106 25.38 -25.73 -28.09
N LEU A 107 24.86 -25.79 -29.35
CA LEU A 107 24.43 -24.86 -30.42
C LEU A 107 23.51 -25.59 -31.44
N SER A 108 22.63 -24.86 -32.16
CA SER A 108 21.96 -25.20 -33.46
C SER A 108 20.96 -26.38 -33.52
N SER A 109 19.97 -26.44 -34.43
CA SER A 109 19.46 -25.52 -35.47
C SER A 109 17.91 -25.55 -35.48
N SER A 110 17.12 -24.48 -35.60
CA SER A 110 17.05 -23.31 -36.52
C SER A 110 16.05 -23.48 -37.67
N VAL A 111 14.86 -22.88 -37.54
CA VAL A 111 14.09 -22.28 -38.65
C VAL A 111 13.47 -20.96 -38.16
N LEU A 112 13.58 -19.91 -38.97
CA LEU A 112 12.96 -18.58 -38.84
C LEU A 112 12.43 -18.15 -40.24
N PRO A 113 12.15 -16.87 -40.52
CA PRO A 113 10.84 -16.23 -40.28
C PRO A 113 10.23 -15.67 -41.59
N ALA A 114 9.15 -14.88 -41.47
CA ALA A 114 8.73 -13.97 -42.54
C ALA A 114 8.16 -12.66 -41.96
N ASP A 115 8.79 -11.53 -42.29
CA ASP A 115 8.25 -10.18 -42.12
C ASP A 115 7.76 -9.64 -43.49
N SER A 116 6.92 -8.61 -43.50
CA SER A 116 6.61 -7.79 -44.69
C SER A 116 6.16 -6.39 -44.28
N VAL A 117 6.64 -5.36 -44.99
CA VAL A 117 6.57 -3.94 -44.59
C VAL A 117 6.38 -3.05 -45.82
N GLY A 118 5.70 -1.90 -45.66
CA GLY A 118 5.75 -0.76 -46.59
C GLY A 118 4.74 0.33 -46.21
N LEU A 119 4.95 1.63 -46.44
CA LEU A 119 6.11 2.41 -46.92
C LEU A 119 6.51 3.42 -45.79
N ALA A 120 7.73 3.97 -45.62
CA ALA A 120 8.67 4.64 -46.55
C ALA A 120 8.05 5.96 -47.13
N ILE A 121 8.71 7.10 -47.36
CA ILE A 121 10.04 7.51 -47.87
C ILE A 121 10.30 8.97 -47.37
N ILE A 122 11.49 9.60 -47.23
CA ILE A 122 12.92 9.29 -47.02
C ILE A 122 13.60 10.65 -46.63
N LEU A 123 14.63 10.67 -45.76
CA LEU A 123 15.93 11.36 -45.99
C LEU A 123 16.96 10.95 -44.91
N LYS A 124 18.21 10.77 -45.34
CA LYS A 124 19.40 10.41 -44.54
C LYS A 124 20.39 11.58 -44.52
N ASP A 125 21.32 11.54 -43.56
CA ASP A 125 22.76 11.36 -43.80
C ASP A 125 23.40 11.12 -42.42
N ASP A 126 23.81 9.89 -42.06
CA ASP A 126 24.95 9.10 -42.55
C ASP A 126 26.32 9.63 -42.10
N ASN A 127 26.76 9.15 -40.93
CA ASN A 127 28.16 8.74 -40.75
C ASN A 127 28.22 7.57 -39.75
N GLU A 128 29.11 6.62 -39.99
CA GLU A 128 29.18 5.36 -39.26
C GLU A 128 30.26 5.39 -38.16
N ASN A 129 30.01 4.68 -37.05
CA ASN A 129 30.95 3.67 -36.54
C ASN A 129 30.25 2.77 -35.51
N GLY A 130 30.49 1.47 -35.60
CA GLY A 130 29.62 0.45 -35.00
C GLY A 130 30.06 -0.09 -33.63
N GLY A 131 29.06 -0.56 -32.87
CA GLY A 131 29.23 -1.46 -31.73
C GLY A 131 27.97 -2.35 -31.60
N PRO A 132 28.10 -3.64 -31.23
CA PRO A 132 26.95 -4.55 -31.26
C PRO A 132 25.91 -4.19 -30.18
N PRO A 133 24.60 -4.30 -30.49
CA PRO A 133 23.55 -3.96 -29.53
C PRO A 133 23.51 -4.95 -28.36
N ALA A 134 23.49 -4.44 -27.14
CA ALA A 134 23.36 -5.24 -25.92
C ALA A 134 22.04 -6.03 -25.90
N GLY A 135 22.05 -7.17 -25.17
CA GLY A 135 20.93 -8.12 -25.12
C GLY A 135 19.58 -7.48 -24.74
N ARG A 136 18.51 -7.95 -25.37
CA ARG A 136 17.13 -7.48 -25.13
C ARG A 136 16.78 -7.62 -23.64
N PRO A 137 16.35 -6.54 -22.94
CA PRO A 137 15.93 -6.64 -21.56
C PRO A 137 14.66 -7.48 -21.41
N ALA A 138 14.50 -8.13 -20.26
CA ALA A 138 13.36 -9.00 -19.97
C ALA A 138 12.02 -8.30 -20.20
N CYS A 139 11.06 -9.02 -20.80
CA CYS A 139 9.78 -8.47 -21.20
C CYS A 139 8.99 -7.94 -19.98
N ARG A 140 8.54 -6.68 -20.04
CA ARG A 140 7.73 -6.09 -18.97
C ARG A 140 6.36 -6.77 -18.90
N PRO A 141 5.83 -7.11 -17.71
CA PRO A 141 4.52 -7.74 -17.59
C PRO A 141 3.42 -6.82 -18.13
N THR A 142 2.55 -7.37 -18.99
CA THR A 142 1.50 -6.62 -19.67
C THR A 142 0.43 -6.15 -18.69
N TYR A 143 0.43 -4.86 -18.35
CA TYR A 143 -0.59 -4.26 -17.49
C TYR A 143 -1.94 -4.18 -18.22
N ASN A 144 -2.87 -5.04 -17.83
CA ASN A 144 -4.22 -5.11 -18.39
C ASN A 144 -5.22 -4.40 -17.46
N SER A 145 -5.92 -3.40 -18.00
CA SER A 145 -6.93 -2.61 -17.27
C SER A 145 -8.35 -3.20 -17.31
N PHE A 146 -8.62 -4.10 -18.25
CA PHE A 146 -9.96 -4.62 -18.55
C PHE A 146 -9.99 -6.14 -18.52
N PHE A 147 -11.14 -6.69 -18.16
CA PHE A 147 -11.44 -8.11 -18.25
C PHE A 147 -12.74 -8.33 -19.02
N VAL A 148 -12.81 -9.44 -19.75
CA VAL A 148 -13.98 -9.86 -20.53
C VAL A 148 -14.28 -11.34 -20.26
N TYR A 149 -15.54 -11.74 -20.42
CA TYR A 149 -15.86 -13.16 -20.58
C TYR A 149 -15.73 -13.53 -22.06
N CYS A 150 -14.71 -14.33 -22.39
CA CYS A 150 -14.56 -14.90 -23.73
C CYS A 150 -15.40 -16.18 -23.82
N LYS A 151 -16.42 -16.17 -24.70
CA LYS A 151 -17.32 -17.32 -24.94
C LYS A 151 -16.59 -18.52 -25.55
N GLY A 152 -15.61 -18.28 -26.43
CA GLY A 152 -14.82 -19.30 -27.09
C GLY A 152 -13.67 -18.67 -27.89
N PRO A 153 -12.52 -19.34 -28.03
CA PRO A 153 -12.19 -20.68 -27.52
C PRO A 153 -11.83 -20.73 -26.03
N CYS A 154 -11.78 -19.60 -25.30
CA CYS A 154 -11.24 -19.58 -23.93
C CYS A 154 -12.22 -19.96 -22.81
N GLN A 155 -13.55 -19.95 -23.04
CA GLN A 155 -14.61 -20.25 -22.06
C GLN A 155 -14.34 -19.72 -20.64
N GLY A 156 -14.03 -18.43 -20.51
CA GLY A 156 -13.59 -17.88 -19.23
C GLY A 156 -13.19 -16.41 -19.24
N VAL A 157 -12.78 -15.93 -18.06
CA VAL A 157 -12.30 -14.56 -17.84
C VAL A 157 -10.93 -14.37 -18.46
N GLN A 158 -10.83 -13.42 -19.39
CA GLN A 158 -9.60 -13.08 -20.10
C GLN A 158 -9.35 -11.56 -20.07
N PRO A 159 -8.11 -11.09 -20.28
CA PRO A 159 -7.84 -9.67 -20.50
C PRO A 159 -8.66 -9.11 -21.67
N GLY A 160 -9.19 -7.89 -21.53
CA GLY A 160 -10.02 -7.23 -22.54
C GLY A 160 -9.25 -6.24 -23.42
N LYS A 161 -9.48 -6.29 -24.73
CA LYS A 161 -9.06 -5.25 -25.68
C LYS A 161 -10.23 -4.28 -25.92
N LEU A 162 -10.16 -3.06 -25.38
CA LEU A 162 -11.11 -1.99 -25.68
C LEU A 162 -10.95 -1.53 -27.15
N ARG A 163 -12.08 -1.27 -27.83
CA ARG A 163 -12.19 -0.75 -29.20
C ARG A 163 -13.32 0.27 -29.29
N VAL A 164 -13.27 1.10 -30.33
CA VAL A 164 -14.29 2.12 -30.63
C VAL A 164 -14.61 2.10 -32.12
N ARG A 165 -15.86 2.37 -32.46
CA ARG A 165 -16.35 2.58 -33.84
C ARG A 165 -17.33 3.75 -33.90
N CYS A 166 -17.59 4.25 -35.10
CA CYS A 166 -18.70 5.14 -35.35
C CYS A 166 -20.02 4.38 -35.18
N SER A 167 -20.92 4.86 -34.33
CA SER A 167 -22.24 4.23 -34.16
C SER A 167 -23.06 4.22 -35.47
N THR A 168 -22.93 5.26 -36.30
CA THR A 168 -23.70 5.43 -37.55
C THR A 168 -23.25 4.50 -38.68
N CYS A 169 -21.95 4.44 -39.00
CA CYS A 169 -21.44 3.61 -40.11
C CYS A 169 -20.76 2.30 -39.66
N GLN A 170 -20.69 2.03 -38.35
CA GLN A 170 -20.13 0.82 -37.75
C GLN A 170 -18.61 0.58 -38.02
N GLN A 171 -17.93 1.51 -38.69
CA GLN A 171 -16.50 1.45 -38.99
C GLN A 171 -15.64 2.02 -37.87
N ALA A 172 -14.40 1.54 -37.74
CA ALA A 172 -13.39 2.01 -36.77
C ALA A 172 -12.74 3.35 -37.18
N THR A 173 -13.52 4.28 -37.71
CA THR A 173 -13.10 5.55 -38.34
C THR A 173 -13.46 6.80 -37.53
N LEU A 174 -13.99 6.66 -36.31
CA LEU A 174 -14.38 7.79 -35.46
C LEU A 174 -13.21 8.29 -34.60
N THR A 175 -12.79 9.53 -34.83
CA THR A 175 -11.81 10.24 -34.01
C THR A 175 -12.50 10.86 -32.80
N LEU A 176 -12.20 10.37 -31.60
CA LEU A 176 -12.75 10.92 -30.34
C LEU A 176 -12.16 12.29 -30.01
N ALA A 177 -12.99 13.23 -29.54
CA ALA A 177 -12.52 14.53 -29.05
C ALA A 177 -11.74 14.41 -27.72
N GLN A 178 -12.08 13.43 -26.90
CA GLN A 178 -11.38 13.07 -25.66
C GLN A 178 -11.39 11.54 -25.49
N GLY A 179 -10.31 10.96 -24.97
CA GLY A 179 -10.28 9.53 -24.66
C GLY A 179 -11.11 9.17 -23.40
N PRO A 180 -11.79 8.01 -23.36
CA PRO A 180 -12.61 7.60 -22.21
C PRO A 180 -11.80 7.54 -20.91
N SER A 181 -12.45 7.88 -19.79
CA SER A 181 -11.80 8.18 -18.50
C SER A 181 -12.33 7.37 -17.30
N ARG A 182 -13.52 6.78 -17.45
CA ARG A 182 -14.24 5.93 -16.47
C ARG A 182 -15.09 4.89 -17.20
N TRP A 183 -15.58 3.88 -16.49
CA TRP A 183 -16.43 2.83 -17.06
C TRP A 183 -17.74 3.37 -17.66
N GLU A 184 -18.33 4.42 -17.09
CA GLU A 184 -19.54 5.07 -17.61
C GLU A 184 -19.35 5.54 -19.06
N ASP A 185 -18.18 6.12 -19.39
CA ASP A 185 -17.86 6.65 -20.72
C ASP A 185 -17.84 5.56 -21.83
N VAL A 186 -17.68 4.28 -21.46
CA VAL A 186 -17.57 3.14 -22.38
C VAL A 186 -18.71 2.10 -22.25
N LEU A 187 -19.61 2.28 -21.28
CA LEU A 187 -20.76 1.39 -21.04
C LEU A 187 -22.11 2.08 -21.32
N ILE A 188 -22.19 3.41 -21.20
CA ILE A 188 -23.40 4.17 -21.51
C ILE A 188 -23.41 4.49 -23.01
N PRO A 189 -24.43 4.06 -23.79
CA PRO A 189 -24.53 4.41 -25.20
C PRO A 189 -24.58 5.92 -25.42
N ASN A 190 -23.95 6.39 -26.49
CA ASN A 190 -23.93 7.80 -26.90
C ASN A 190 -23.27 8.78 -25.91
N GLN A 191 -22.55 8.29 -24.89
CA GLN A 191 -21.93 9.11 -23.84
C GLN A 191 -20.69 9.89 -24.29
N MET A 192 -20.07 9.52 -25.41
CA MET A 192 -18.90 10.21 -25.98
C MET A 192 -19.10 10.58 -27.45
N SER A 193 -18.62 11.77 -27.81
CA SER A 193 -18.63 12.30 -29.17
C SER A 193 -17.24 12.30 -29.83
N GLY A 194 -17.27 12.40 -31.14
CA GLY A 194 -16.10 12.48 -32.02
C GLY A 194 -16.52 12.83 -33.44
N GLU A 195 -15.61 12.64 -34.39
CA GLU A 195 -15.86 12.93 -35.81
C GLU A 195 -15.49 11.71 -36.67
N CYS A 196 -16.45 11.18 -37.42
CA CYS A 196 -16.22 10.07 -38.33
C CYS A 196 -15.44 10.49 -39.57
N GLN A 197 -14.25 9.92 -39.74
CA GLN A 197 -13.36 10.16 -40.90
C GLN A 197 -13.75 9.33 -42.14
N SER A 198 -14.97 8.75 -42.17
CA SER A 198 -15.49 7.99 -43.31
C SER A 198 -16.21 8.94 -44.28
N PRO A 199 -15.92 8.89 -45.59
CA PRO A 199 -16.48 9.83 -46.56
C PRO A 199 -18.02 9.81 -46.53
N ASN A 200 -18.61 11.01 -46.48
CA ASN A 200 -20.06 11.26 -46.41
C ASN A 200 -20.78 10.67 -45.17
N CYS A 201 -20.07 10.36 -44.07
CA CYS A 201 -20.70 9.90 -42.84
C CYS A 201 -20.95 11.06 -41.83
N PRO A 202 -22.21 11.40 -41.49
CA PRO A 202 -22.53 12.44 -40.50
C PRO A 202 -22.39 11.94 -39.04
N GLY A 203 -21.62 10.87 -38.80
CA GLY A 203 -21.57 10.18 -37.52
C GLY A 203 -20.68 10.88 -36.49
N THR A 204 -21.30 11.46 -35.47
CA THR A 204 -20.63 12.22 -34.40
C THR A 204 -20.49 11.45 -33.08
N THR A 205 -20.97 10.21 -33.02
CA THR A 205 -21.21 9.49 -31.76
C THR A 205 -20.45 8.16 -31.69
N ALA A 206 -19.73 7.95 -30.60
CA ALA A 206 -18.89 6.78 -30.37
C ALA A 206 -19.68 5.58 -29.86
N GLU A 207 -19.37 4.40 -30.40
CA GLU A 207 -19.77 3.11 -29.85
C GLU A 207 -18.52 2.35 -29.40
N PHE A 208 -18.45 2.00 -28.11
CA PHE A 208 -17.36 1.21 -27.54
C PHE A 208 -17.72 -0.27 -27.49
N PHE A 209 -16.75 -1.13 -27.80
CA PHE A 209 -16.88 -2.56 -27.68
C PHE A 209 -15.57 -3.20 -27.22
N PHE A 210 -15.65 -4.43 -26.73
CA PHE A 210 -14.51 -5.15 -26.18
C PHE A 210 -14.30 -6.47 -26.93
N LYS A 211 -13.04 -6.88 -27.07
CA LYS A 211 -12.62 -8.17 -27.64
C LYS A 211 -11.76 -8.96 -26.65
N CYS A 212 -11.60 -10.26 -26.88
CA CYS A 212 -10.67 -11.08 -26.12
C CYS A 212 -9.20 -10.70 -26.35
N GLY A 213 -8.43 -10.60 -25.26
CA GLY A 213 -7.00 -10.34 -25.26
C GLY A 213 -6.16 -11.53 -25.73
N ALA A 214 -6.53 -12.74 -25.32
CA ALA A 214 -5.68 -13.94 -25.39
C ALA A 214 -5.45 -14.51 -26.79
N HIS A 215 -6.27 -14.16 -27.79
CA HIS A 215 -6.16 -14.64 -29.17
C HIS A 215 -6.45 -13.52 -30.19
N PRO A 216 -6.12 -13.70 -31.48
CA PRO A 216 -6.68 -12.92 -32.58
C PRO A 216 -8.21 -13.02 -32.59
N THR A 217 -8.88 -11.95 -33.02
CA THR A 217 -10.35 -11.80 -33.00
C THR A 217 -10.80 -10.89 -34.14
N SER A 218 -11.75 -11.32 -34.97
CA SER A 218 -12.33 -10.47 -36.03
C SER A 218 -13.09 -9.27 -35.46
N ASP A 219 -13.42 -8.25 -36.28
CA ASP A 219 -14.13 -7.05 -35.80
C ASP A 219 -15.60 -7.27 -35.42
N GLN A 220 -16.16 -8.45 -35.74
CA GLN A 220 -17.50 -8.86 -35.27
C GLN A 220 -17.45 -9.68 -33.95
N GLU A 221 -16.30 -10.28 -33.62
CA GLU A 221 -16.09 -11.06 -32.37
C GLU A 221 -15.97 -10.17 -31.14
N THR A 222 -17.12 -9.74 -30.62
CA THR A 222 -17.22 -9.01 -29.35
C THR A 222 -17.23 -9.96 -28.13
N SER A 223 -16.74 -9.47 -27.00
CA SER A 223 -16.75 -10.16 -25.71
C SER A 223 -17.27 -9.21 -24.63
N VAL A 224 -18.11 -9.70 -23.71
CA VAL A 224 -18.76 -8.84 -22.70
C VAL A 224 -17.73 -8.41 -21.65
N ALA A 225 -17.63 -7.10 -21.40
CA ALA A 225 -16.74 -6.53 -20.40
C ALA A 225 -17.25 -6.80 -18.98
N LEU A 226 -16.33 -7.10 -18.06
CA LEU A 226 -16.62 -7.44 -16.67
C LEU A 226 -16.16 -6.27 -15.78
N ASN A 227 -16.99 -5.22 -15.70
CA ASN A 227 -16.63 -3.95 -15.09
C ASN A 227 -16.34 -4.01 -13.58
N LEU A 228 -16.83 -5.04 -12.88
CA LEU A 228 -16.51 -5.30 -11.47
C LEU A 228 -15.16 -6.00 -11.28
N ILE A 229 -14.58 -6.58 -12.34
CA ILE A 229 -13.32 -7.32 -12.28
C ILE A 229 -12.16 -6.39 -12.63
N THR A 230 -11.13 -6.38 -11.78
CA THR A 230 -9.97 -5.51 -11.93
C THR A 230 -8.66 -6.20 -11.56
N THR A 231 -7.55 -5.69 -12.09
CA THR A 231 -6.19 -6.12 -11.73
C THR A 231 -5.88 -5.62 -10.32
N ASN A 232 -5.51 -6.51 -9.41
CA ASN A 232 -5.23 -6.14 -8.01
C ASN A 232 -3.86 -5.47 -7.85
N SER A 233 -3.65 -4.32 -8.50
CA SER A 233 -2.42 -3.52 -8.41
C SER A 233 -2.31 -2.72 -7.09
N ARG A 234 -3.01 -3.17 -6.06
CA ARG A 234 -3.12 -2.58 -4.71
C ARG A 234 -2.86 -3.61 -3.62
N ASP A 235 -2.57 -4.86 -3.99
CA ASP A 235 -2.28 -5.99 -3.12
C ASP A 235 -3.33 -6.21 -2.00
N ILE A 236 -4.61 -5.95 -2.31
CA ILE A 236 -5.71 -6.08 -1.35
C ILE A 236 -6.04 -7.56 -1.12
N THR A 237 -6.23 -7.94 0.14
CA THR A 237 -6.59 -9.29 0.59
C THR A 237 -8.05 -9.63 0.24
N CYS A 238 -8.32 -10.87 -0.15
CA CYS A 238 -9.68 -11.38 -0.36
C CYS A 238 -10.49 -11.42 0.95
N ILE A 239 -11.73 -10.92 0.92
CA ILE A 239 -12.66 -10.91 2.08
C ILE A 239 -13.01 -12.28 2.66
N THR A 240 -12.82 -13.37 1.91
CA THR A 240 -13.19 -14.74 2.34
C THR A 240 -11.97 -15.59 2.73
N CYS A 241 -10.90 -15.58 1.93
CA CYS A 241 -9.71 -16.42 2.18
C CYS A 241 -8.47 -15.65 2.69
N MET A 242 -8.53 -14.33 2.81
CA MET A 242 -7.41 -13.42 3.14
C MET A 242 -6.25 -13.39 2.14
N ASP A 243 -6.17 -14.30 1.16
CA ASP A 243 -5.12 -14.31 0.15
C ASP A 243 -5.12 -13.03 -0.71
N ILE A 244 -3.92 -12.59 -1.09
CA ILE A 244 -3.72 -11.60 -2.15
C ILE A 244 -3.73 -12.35 -3.49
N ARG A 245 -4.70 -12.01 -4.35
CA ARG A 245 -4.95 -12.67 -5.65
C ARG A 245 -5.14 -11.61 -6.73
N SER A 246 -4.97 -11.96 -7.99
CA SER A 246 -5.27 -11.10 -9.13
C SER A 246 -5.72 -11.94 -10.35
N PRO A 247 -6.72 -11.50 -11.14
CA PRO A 247 -7.62 -10.38 -10.87
C PRO A 247 -8.58 -10.65 -9.69
N VAL A 248 -9.29 -9.61 -9.27
CA VAL A 248 -10.31 -9.64 -8.19
C VAL A 248 -11.60 -8.98 -8.66
N LEU A 249 -12.71 -9.36 -8.03
CA LEU A 249 -14.01 -8.71 -8.19
C LEU A 249 -14.23 -7.72 -7.03
N VAL A 250 -14.72 -6.53 -7.33
CA VAL A 250 -15.01 -5.46 -6.37
C VAL A 250 -16.51 -5.20 -6.33
N PHE A 251 -17.15 -5.40 -5.18
CA PHE A 251 -18.59 -5.18 -5.02
C PHE A 251 -18.96 -3.68 -5.07
N GLN A 252 -20.15 -3.36 -5.57
CA GLN A 252 -20.72 -2.00 -5.58
C GLN A 252 -21.23 -1.53 -4.19
N CYS A 253 -20.75 -2.10 -3.08
CA CYS A 253 -21.09 -1.64 -1.74
C CYS A 253 -20.30 -0.38 -1.33
N ASN A 254 -20.79 0.34 -0.31
CA ASN A 254 -20.16 1.55 0.25
C ASN A 254 -18.68 1.36 0.65
N TYR A 255 -18.28 0.13 1.01
CA TYR A 255 -16.91 -0.20 1.42
C TYR A 255 -16.04 -0.78 0.29
N ARG A 256 -16.61 -0.98 -0.91
CA ARG A 256 -15.98 -1.65 -2.07
C ARG A 256 -15.22 -2.93 -1.69
N HIS A 257 -15.91 -3.87 -1.06
CA HIS A 257 -15.29 -5.11 -0.62
C HIS A 257 -14.77 -5.94 -1.82
N VAL A 258 -13.57 -6.51 -1.63
CA VAL A 258 -12.79 -7.23 -2.64
C VAL A 258 -12.88 -8.74 -2.40
N ILE A 259 -13.22 -9.50 -3.43
CA ILE A 259 -13.25 -10.96 -3.42
C ILE A 259 -12.45 -11.51 -4.60
N CYS A 260 -11.66 -12.57 -4.37
CA CYS A 260 -10.95 -13.24 -5.47
C CYS A 260 -11.92 -14.08 -6.30
N LEU A 261 -11.64 -14.30 -7.58
CA LEU A 261 -12.56 -15.03 -8.47
C LEU A 261 -12.78 -16.48 -8.02
N ASP A 262 -11.78 -17.10 -7.37
CA ASP A 262 -11.91 -18.43 -6.77
C ASP A 262 -13.01 -18.42 -5.67
N CYS A 263 -12.95 -17.51 -4.68
CA CYS A 263 -13.98 -17.41 -3.64
C CYS A 263 -15.34 -16.92 -4.15
N PHE A 264 -15.38 -16.10 -5.21
CA PHE A 264 -16.64 -15.67 -5.81
C PHE A 264 -17.40 -16.83 -6.47
N HIS A 265 -16.68 -17.77 -7.09
CA HIS A 265 -17.27 -19.00 -7.64
C HIS A 265 -17.92 -19.83 -6.53
N LEU A 266 -17.17 -20.12 -5.45
CA LEU A 266 -17.68 -20.82 -4.27
C LEU A 266 -18.91 -20.12 -3.67
N TYR A 267 -18.89 -18.80 -3.51
CA TYR A 267 -20.02 -18.02 -2.99
C TYR A 267 -21.28 -18.20 -3.85
N CYS A 268 -21.19 -18.04 -5.16
CA CYS A 268 -22.35 -18.15 -6.05
C CYS A 268 -22.93 -19.56 -6.09
N VAL A 269 -22.09 -20.60 -6.24
CA VAL A 269 -22.57 -21.99 -6.31
C VAL A 269 -23.18 -22.42 -4.96
N THR A 270 -22.64 -21.97 -3.83
CA THR A 270 -23.25 -22.19 -2.51
C THR A 270 -24.65 -21.58 -2.44
N ARG A 271 -24.83 -20.30 -2.84
CA ARG A 271 -26.14 -19.63 -2.82
C ARG A 271 -27.14 -20.15 -3.86
N LEU A 272 -26.69 -20.73 -4.99
CA LEU A 272 -27.55 -21.49 -5.90
C LEU A 272 -28.09 -22.75 -5.21
N ASN A 273 -27.21 -23.51 -4.54
CA ASN A 273 -27.59 -24.73 -3.82
C ASN A 273 -28.47 -24.44 -2.59
N ASP A 274 -28.26 -23.30 -1.90
CA ASP A 274 -29.10 -22.86 -0.77
C ASP A 274 -30.43 -22.22 -1.17
N ARG A 275 -30.64 -21.90 -2.45
CA ARG A 275 -31.75 -21.06 -2.95
C ARG A 275 -31.80 -19.68 -2.28
N GLN A 276 -30.65 -19.01 -2.24
CA GLN A 276 -30.47 -17.70 -1.57
C GLN A 276 -30.00 -16.59 -2.54
N PHE A 277 -30.44 -16.64 -3.80
CA PHE A 277 -30.38 -15.47 -4.68
C PHE A 277 -31.49 -14.48 -4.32
N VAL A 278 -31.14 -13.19 -4.27
CA VAL A 278 -32.07 -12.11 -3.92
C VAL A 278 -32.79 -11.65 -5.18
N HIS A 279 -34.12 -11.69 -5.16
CA HIS A 279 -34.95 -11.14 -6.23
C HIS A 279 -35.13 -9.63 -6.09
N ASP A 280 -34.73 -8.87 -7.10
CA ASP A 280 -35.09 -7.46 -7.28
C ASP A 280 -36.09 -7.32 -8.43
N ARG A 281 -37.09 -6.43 -8.27
CA ARG A 281 -38.23 -6.30 -9.21
C ARG A 281 -37.87 -5.71 -10.57
N GLN A 282 -36.75 -5.00 -10.69
CA GLN A 282 -36.30 -4.39 -11.95
C GLN A 282 -35.12 -5.16 -12.56
N LEU A 283 -34.34 -5.85 -11.72
CA LEU A 283 -33.14 -6.56 -12.13
C LEU A 283 -33.34 -8.07 -12.34
N GLY A 284 -34.27 -8.70 -11.60
CA GLY A 284 -34.36 -10.15 -11.46
C GLY A 284 -33.48 -10.67 -10.31
N TYR A 285 -33.04 -11.93 -10.41
CA TYR A 285 -32.25 -12.60 -9.37
C TYR A 285 -30.78 -12.21 -9.41
N SER A 286 -30.21 -11.79 -8.27
CA SER A 286 -28.79 -11.45 -8.13
C SER A 286 -28.27 -11.77 -6.73
N LEU A 287 -26.99 -11.48 -6.47
CA LEU A 287 -26.35 -11.62 -5.15
C LEU A 287 -25.79 -10.29 -4.66
N PRO A 288 -25.93 -9.99 -3.35
CA PRO A 288 -25.30 -8.84 -2.72
C PRO A 288 -23.80 -9.09 -2.47
N CYS A 289 -23.14 -8.10 -1.87
CA CYS A 289 -21.84 -8.29 -1.26
C CYS A 289 -21.89 -9.42 -0.22
N VAL A 290 -20.88 -10.30 -0.25
CA VAL A 290 -20.74 -11.48 0.63
C VAL A 290 -20.75 -11.16 2.13
N ALA A 291 -20.49 -9.90 2.51
CA ALA A 291 -20.59 -9.37 3.87
C ALA A 291 -21.98 -8.80 4.24
N GLY A 292 -23.01 -9.03 3.42
CA GLY A 292 -24.40 -8.61 3.70
C GLY A 292 -24.66 -7.09 3.58
N CYS A 293 -23.80 -6.34 2.88
CA CYS A 293 -23.94 -4.89 2.80
C CYS A 293 -25.24 -4.45 2.07
N PRO A 294 -25.94 -3.41 2.54
CA PRO A 294 -27.11 -2.88 1.84
C PRO A 294 -26.76 -2.35 0.45
N ASN A 295 -27.75 -2.32 -0.46
CA ASN A 295 -27.68 -1.76 -1.81
C ASN A 295 -26.48 -2.22 -2.66
N SER A 296 -26.06 -3.48 -2.48
CA SER A 296 -24.83 -4.03 -3.06
C SER A 296 -25.01 -5.19 -4.05
N LEU A 297 -26.24 -5.35 -4.58
CA LEU A 297 -26.54 -6.33 -5.63
C LEU A 297 -25.71 -6.08 -6.89
N ILE A 298 -25.24 -7.16 -7.52
CA ILE A 298 -24.55 -7.10 -8.82
C ILE A 298 -25.60 -6.78 -9.89
N LYS A 299 -25.53 -5.58 -10.48
CA LYS A 299 -26.45 -5.13 -11.53
C LYS A 299 -26.12 -5.77 -12.87
N GLU A 300 -24.84 -5.89 -13.15
CA GLU A 300 -24.29 -6.43 -14.39
C GLU A 300 -24.33 -7.98 -14.39
N LEU A 301 -25.52 -8.57 -14.46
CA LEU A 301 -25.78 -10.02 -14.30
C LEU A 301 -24.91 -10.95 -15.16
N HIS A 302 -24.35 -10.45 -16.27
CA HIS A 302 -23.39 -11.20 -17.08
C HIS A 302 -22.11 -11.59 -16.32
N HIS A 303 -21.83 -11.00 -15.15
CA HIS A 303 -20.75 -11.44 -14.26
C HIS A 303 -20.95 -12.89 -13.77
N PHE A 304 -22.18 -13.40 -13.68
CA PHE A 304 -22.40 -14.81 -13.32
C PHE A 304 -21.92 -15.79 -14.40
N ARG A 305 -21.57 -15.34 -15.63
CA ARG A 305 -20.96 -16.21 -16.65
C ARG A 305 -19.58 -16.74 -16.23
N ILE A 306 -18.90 -16.07 -15.30
CA ILE A 306 -17.58 -16.53 -14.80
C ILE A 306 -17.64 -17.81 -13.97
N LEU A 307 -18.85 -18.33 -13.69
CA LEU A 307 -19.06 -19.61 -13.03
C LEU A 307 -18.82 -20.82 -13.95
N GLY A 308 -18.72 -20.60 -15.26
CA GLY A 308 -18.73 -21.63 -16.29
C GLY A 308 -20.15 -21.91 -16.80
N GLU A 309 -20.27 -22.55 -17.97
CA GLU A 309 -21.54 -22.70 -18.68
C GLU A 309 -22.57 -23.53 -17.89
N GLU A 310 -22.17 -24.67 -17.30
CA GLU A 310 -23.02 -25.51 -16.43
C GLU A 310 -23.69 -24.68 -15.31
N GLN A 311 -22.88 -23.98 -14.50
CA GLN A 311 -23.34 -23.24 -13.33
C GLN A 311 -24.10 -21.96 -13.71
N TYR A 312 -23.75 -21.33 -14.85
CA TYR A 312 -24.50 -20.21 -15.39
C TYR A 312 -25.86 -20.62 -15.93
N ASN A 313 -25.98 -21.80 -16.56
CA ASN A 313 -27.25 -22.33 -17.04
C ASN A 313 -28.22 -22.62 -15.86
N ARG A 314 -27.72 -23.22 -14.77
CA ARG A 314 -28.47 -23.35 -13.51
C ARG A 314 -28.97 -22.00 -12.98
N TYR A 315 -28.10 -20.98 -12.98
CA TYR A 315 -28.48 -19.62 -12.62
C TYR A 315 -29.56 -19.02 -13.55
N GLN A 316 -29.53 -19.30 -14.86
CA GLN A 316 -30.60 -18.87 -15.77
C GLN A 316 -31.93 -19.59 -15.52
N GLN A 317 -31.90 -20.86 -15.11
CA GLN A 317 -33.10 -21.66 -14.80
C GLN A 317 -33.74 -21.27 -13.45
N TYR A 318 -32.93 -20.76 -12.51
CA TYR A 318 -33.33 -20.39 -11.14
C TYR A 318 -34.66 -19.61 -11.05
N GLY A 319 -34.90 -18.64 -11.94
CA GLY A 319 -36.13 -17.84 -11.94
C GLY A 319 -37.39 -18.62 -12.32
N ALA A 320 -37.27 -19.64 -13.16
CA ALA A 320 -38.37 -20.56 -13.49
C ALA A 320 -38.59 -21.58 -12.36
N GLU A 321 -37.51 -22.07 -11.75
CA GLU A 321 -37.58 -22.95 -10.57
C GLU A 321 -38.31 -22.29 -9.39
N GLU A 322 -37.98 -21.02 -9.08
CA GLU A 322 -38.66 -20.24 -8.03
C GLU A 322 -40.14 -20.00 -8.35
N CYS A 323 -40.48 -19.80 -9.63
CA CYS A 323 -41.87 -19.65 -10.07
C CYS A 323 -42.68 -20.93 -9.79
N VAL A 324 -42.13 -22.10 -10.12
CA VAL A 324 -42.74 -23.41 -9.83
C VAL A 324 -42.90 -23.64 -8.33
N LEU A 325 -41.90 -23.26 -7.51
CA LEU A 325 -41.99 -23.37 -6.05
C LEU A 325 -43.06 -22.43 -5.46
N GLN A 326 -43.20 -21.20 -5.97
CA GLN A 326 -44.25 -20.25 -5.57
C GLN A 326 -45.66 -20.75 -5.95
N MET A 327 -45.78 -21.59 -6.98
CA MET A 327 -47.01 -22.29 -7.35
C MET A 327 -47.27 -23.58 -6.54
N GLY A 328 -46.44 -23.90 -5.53
CA GLY A 328 -46.57 -25.11 -4.70
C GLY A 328 -46.03 -26.40 -5.32
N GLY A 329 -45.30 -26.28 -6.44
CA GLY A 329 -44.62 -27.38 -7.12
C GLY A 329 -43.36 -27.88 -6.41
N VAL A 330 -42.65 -28.78 -7.08
CA VAL A 330 -41.42 -29.40 -6.57
C VAL A 330 -40.38 -29.50 -7.69
N LEU A 331 -39.09 -29.41 -7.34
CA LEU A 331 -37.99 -29.59 -8.28
C LEU A 331 -37.49 -31.03 -8.26
N CYS A 332 -37.11 -31.56 -9.42
CA CYS A 332 -36.49 -32.87 -9.53
C CYS A 332 -35.18 -32.91 -8.70
N PRO A 333 -35.04 -33.85 -7.75
CA PRO A 333 -33.85 -33.94 -6.88
C PRO A 333 -32.63 -34.53 -7.58
N SER A 334 -32.81 -35.18 -8.73
CA SER A 334 -31.75 -35.85 -9.49
C SER A 334 -30.65 -34.87 -9.92
N PRO A 335 -29.35 -35.16 -9.66
CA PRO A 335 -28.23 -34.31 -10.04
C PRO A 335 -28.25 -33.92 -11.52
N GLY A 336 -28.06 -32.64 -11.81
CA GLY A 336 -28.03 -32.10 -13.18
C GLY A 336 -29.39 -32.00 -13.90
N CYS A 337 -30.49 -32.52 -13.33
CA CYS A 337 -31.82 -32.39 -13.94
C CYS A 337 -32.53 -31.10 -13.51
N GLY A 338 -32.80 -30.92 -12.22
CA GLY A 338 -33.41 -29.70 -11.65
C GLY A 338 -34.84 -29.35 -12.11
N ALA A 339 -35.43 -30.10 -13.06
CA ALA A 339 -36.70 -29.77 -13.70
C ALA A 339 -37.82 -29.45 -12.70
N GLY A 340 -38.52 -28.34 -12.94
CA GLY A 340 -39.68 -27.92 -12.14
C GLY A 340 -40.94 -28.71 -12.52
N LEU A 341 -41.59 -29.31 -11.53
CA LEU A 341 -42.74 -30.18 -11.67
C LEU A 341 -43.91 -29.61 -10.85
N LEU A 342 -45.12 -29.66 -11.41
CA LEU A 342 -46.37 -29.24 -10.76
C LEU A 342 -47.29 -30.46 -10.55
N PRO A 343 -46.97 -31.38 -9.61
CA PRO A 343 -47.84 -32.50 -9.28
C PRO A 343 -49.06 -32.02 -8.49
N GLU A 344 -50.16 -32.78 -8.56
CA GLU A 344 -51.39 -32.50 -7.80
C GLU A 344 -51.11 -32.32 -6.29
N PRO A 345 -51.81 -31.43 -5.56
CA PRO A 345 -51.46 -31.08 -4.18
C PRO A 345 -51.41 -32.28 -3.21
N SER A 346 -52.22 -33.31 -3.43
CA SER A 346 -52.26 -34.55 -2.64
C SER A 346 -51.29 -35.65 -3.11
N GLN A 347 -50.61 -35.47 -4.24
CA GLN A 347 -49.82 -36.52 -4.87
C GLN A 347 -48.41 -36.60 -4.26
N ARG A 348 -48.17 -37.68 -3.52
CA ARG A 348 -46.86 -38.02 -2.91
C ARG A 348 -45.88 -38.68 -3.88
N LYS A 349 -46.37 -39.39 -4.90
CA LYS A 349 -45.56 -40.04 -5.94
C LYS A 349 -45.31 -39.09 -7.12
N VAL A 350 -44.10 -38.55 -7.23
CA VAL A 350 -43.74 -37.58 -8.28
C VAL A 350 -42.83 -38.23 -9.32
N THR A 351 -43.21 -38.11 -10.59
CA THR A 351 -42.44 -38.62 -11.75
C THR A 351 -41.85 -37.44 -12.53
N CYS A 352 -40.55 -37.50 -12.83
CA CYS A 352 -39.89 -36.52 -13.69
C CYS A 352 -40.02 -36.91 -15.17
N GLU A 353 -41.16 -36.59 -15.80
CA GLU A 353 -41.54 -37.10 -17.12
C GLU A 353 -40.61 -36.66 -18.26
N GLY A 354 -40.07 -37.62 -19.02
CA GLY A 354 -39.11 -37.37 -20.10
C GLY A 354 -39.73 -37.02 -21.47
N GLY A 355 -41.05 -37.00 -21.60
CA GLY A 355 -41.76 -36.95 -22.90
C GLY A 355 -41.48 -35.73 -23.78
N SER A 356 -40.95 -34.64 -23.21
CA SER A 356 -40.57 -33.40 -23.89
C SER A 356 -39.04 -33.16 -23.93
N GLY A 357 -38.24 -34.16 -23.55
CA GLY A 357 -36.77 -34.07 -23.52
C GLY A 357 -36.18 -33.28 -22.34
N MET A 358 -37.01 -32.83 -21.38
CA MET A 358 -36.58 -32.04 -20.22
C MET A 358 -36.55 -32.79 -18.88
N GLY A 359 -37.27 -33.91 -18.75
CA GLY A 359 -37.28 -34.74 -17.54
C GLY A 359 -36.34 -35.94 -17.62
N CYS A 360 -35.86 -36.41 -16.46
CA CYS A 360 -34.86 -37.49 -16.36
C CYS A 360 -35.43 -38.88 -16.02
N GLY A 361 -36.76 -39.05 -16.01
CA GLY A 361 -37.44 -40.32 -15.70
C GLY A 361 -37.43 -40.74 -14.22
N PHE A 362 -36.79 -39.99 -13.33
CA PHE A 362 -36.68 -40.33 -11.91
C PHE A 362 -38.03 -40.22 -11.20
N VAL A 363 -38.36 -41.21 -10.36
CA VAL A 363 -39.61 -41.28 -9.59
C VAL A 363 -39.28 -41.20 -8.09
N PHE A 364 -39.80 -40.17 -7.43
CA PHE A 364 -39.41 -39.80 -6.07
C PHE A 364 -40.61 -39.50 -5.17
N CYS A 365 -40.39 -39.55 -3.86
CA CYS A 365 -41.36 -39.13 -2.86
C CYS A 365 -41.34 -37.60 -2.72
N ARG A 366 -42.51 -36.94 -2.77
CA ARG A 366 -42.64 -35.46 -2.64
C ARG A 366 -41.94 -34.92 -1.39
N ASP A 367 -42.10 -35.63 -0.28
CA ASP A 367 -41.76 -35.14 1.05
C ASP A 367 -40.26 -35.31 1.36
N CYS A 368 -39.75 -36.55 1.29
CA CYS A 368 -38.34 -36.86 1.56
C CYS A 368 -37.40 -36.72 0.35
N LYS A 369 -37.92 -36.58 -0.88
CA LYS A 369 -37.16 -36.39 -2.14
C LYS A 369 -36.18 -37.51 -2.54
N GLU A 370 -36.10 -38.57 -1.75
CA GLU A 370 -35.44 -39.83 -2.07
C GLU A 370 -36.30 -40.67 -3.06
N PRO A 371 -35.75 -41.77 -3.64
CA PRO A 371 -36.51 -42.69 -4.50
C PRO A 371 -37.86 -43.07 -3.90
N TYR A 372 -38.89 -43.17 -4.76
CA TYR A 372 -40.26 -43.41 -4.28
C TYR A 372 -40.38 -44.71 -3.49
N HIS A 373 -40.98 -44.62 -2.30
CA HIS A 373 -41.21 -45.72 -1.37
C HIS A 373 -42.63 -45.64 -0.79
N GLU A 374 -43.17 -46.80 -0.40
CA GLU A 374 -44.39 -46.90 0.40
C GLU A 374 -44.06 -46.73 1.89
N GLY A 375 -45.08 -46.50 2.73
CA GLY A 375 -44.91 -46.29 4.18
C GLY A 375 -44.38 -44.90 4.58
N GLU A 376 -44.06 -44.73 5.86
CA GLU A 376 -43.60 -43.45 6.44
C GLU A 376 -42.19 -43.06 5.96
N CYS A 377 -41.92 -41.76 5.87
CA CYS A 377 -40.57 -41.26 5.57
C CYS A 377 -39.64 -41.44 6.78
N SER A 378 -38.35 -41.71 6.52
CA SER A 378 -37.36 -41.90 7.59
C SER A 378 -37.27 -40.67 8.51
N ALA A 379 -37.32 -40.90 9.83
CA ALA A 379 -37.30 -39.87 10.88
C ALA A 379 -36.06 -38.96 10.86
N LEU A 380 -35.03 -39.29 10.08
CA LEU A 380 -33.90 -38.41 9.78
C LEU A 380 -34.30 -37.10 9.07
N PHE A 381 -35.52 -37.02 8.51
CA PHE A 381 -35.94 -35.93 7.64
C PHE A 381 -36.63 -34.74 8.34
N GLU A 382 -37.28 -34.94 9.49
CA GLU A 382 -38.14 -33.93 10.12
C GLU A 382 -37.38 -32.66 10.58
N ALA A 383 -36.07 -32.77 10.84
CA ALA A 383 -35.22 -31.63 11.22
C ALA A 383 -34.61 -30.87 10.03
N SER A 384 -34.96 -31.19 8.77
CA SER A 384 -34.43 -30.51 7.57
C SER A 384 -34.98 -29.08 7.37
N GLY A 385 -35.83 -28.61 8.29
CA GLY A 385 -36.41 -27.27 8.34
C GLY A 385 -35.41 -26.15 8.61
N THR A 386 -34.69 -25.74 7.56
CA THR A 386 -34.05 -24.41 7.42
C THR A 386 -33.28 -23.87 8.64
N VAL A 387 -32.41 -24.70 9.25
CA VAL A 387 -31.36 -24.25 10.19
C VAL A 387 -30.35 -23.36 9.47
N THR A 388 -30.74 -22.10 9.27
CA THR A 388 -30.06 -21.15 8.39
C THR A 388 -28.98 -20.43 9.17
N GLN A 389 -27.86 -21.11 9.46
CA GLN A 389 -26.71 -20.46 10.08
C GLN A 389 -26.21 -19.33 9.17
N ALA A 390 -26.40 -18.09 9.62
CA ALA A 390 -26.04 -16.91 8.86
C ALA A 390 -24.52 -16.81 8.69
N TYR A 391 -24.04 -16.97 7.46
CA TYR A 391 -22.65 -16.69 7.08
C TYR A 391 -22.25 -15.27 7.51
N ARG A 392 -21.40 -15.17 8.53
CA ARG A 392 -20.80 -13.91 9.00
C ARG A 392 -19.33 -13.88 8.61
N VAL A 393 -18.98 -12.89 7.79
CA VAL A 393 -17.58 -12.49 7.54
C VAL A 393 -17.02 -11.89 8.84
N ASP A 394 -15.78 -12.22 9.19
CA ASP A 394 -15.08 -11.55 10.29
C ASP A 394 -14.86 -10.05 9.98
N GLU A 395 -15.17 -9.19 10.94
CA GLU A 395 -15.20 -7.74 10.74
C GLU A 395 -13.82 -7.20 10.32
N LYS A 396 -12.75 -7.64 10.98
CA LYS A 396 -11.36 -7.24 10.68
C LYS A 396 -10.92 -7.68 9.27
N THR A 397 -11.47 -8.80 8.80
CA THR A 397 -11.25 -9.32 7.44
C THR A 397 -11.99 -8.48 6.40
N ALA A 398 -13.23 -8.08 6.69
CA ALA A 398 -13.98 -7.14 5.86
C ALA A 398 -13.29 -5.77 5.77
N GLU A 399 -12.71 -5.27 6.87
CA GLU A 399 -11.94 -4.02 6.88
C GLU A 399 -10.70 -4.05 5.97
N ARG A 400 -9.93 -5.14 6.01
CA ARG A 400 -8.73 -5.31 5.18
C ARG A 400 -9.05 -5.47 3.70
N ALA A 401 -10.22 -6.01 3.37
CA ALA A 401 -10.67 -6.25 2.01
C ALA A 401 -11.36 -5.04 1.33
N ARG A 402 -11.15 -3.80 1.82
CA ARG A 402 -11.76 -2.57 1.25
C ARG A 402 -10.91 -1.97 0.13
N TRP A 403 -11.39 -1.98 -1.11
CA TRP A 403 -10.64 -1.50 -2.29
C TRP A 403 -10.17 -0.05 -2.17
N GLU A 404 -10.97 0.84 -1.59
CA GLU A 404 -10.73 2.29 -1.59
C GLU A 404 -9.72 2.77 -0.53
N HIS A 405 -9.34 1.94 0.45
CA HIS A 405 -8.40 2.35 1.51
C HIS A 405 -7.03 2.79 0.94
N ALA A 406 -6.53 2.09 -0.07
CA ALA A 406 -5.28 2.43 -0.77
C ALA A 406 -5.39 3.61 -1.76
N SER A 407 -6.58 4.16 -2.01
CA SER A 407 -6.76 5.28 -2.95
C SER A 407 -6.03 6.54 -2.47
N LYS A 408 -6.08 6.87 -1.16
CA LYS A 408 -5.51 8.11 -0.60
C LYS A 408 -3.99 8.19 -0.76
N GLU A 409 -3.27 7.07 -0.60
CA GLU A 409 -1.82 7.02 -0.83
C GLU A 409 -1.45 6.99 -2.31
N THR A 410 -2.26 6.31 -3.14
CA THR A 410 -2.02 6.23 -4.58
C THR A 410 -2.25 7.56 -5.29
N ILE A 411 -3.18 8.39 -4.79
CA ILE A 411 -3.44 9.75 -5.30
C ILE A 411 -2.23 10.67 -5.11
N LYS A 412 -1.34 10.46 -4.11
CA LYS A 412 -0.06 11.17 -4.00
C LYS A 412 0.98 10.81 -5.09
N LYS A 413 0.65 9.95 -6.07
CA LYS A 413 1.53 9.52 -7.18
C LYS A 413 0.95 9.84 -8.58
N THR A 414 0.03 10.80 -8.69
CA THR A 414 -0.69 11.13 -9.94
C THR A 414 0.08 11.97 -10.94
N SER A 415 1.01 12.82 -10.50
CA SER A 415 1.87 13.59 -11.40
C SER A 415 2.93 12.69 -12.03
N LYS A 416 3.02 12.66 -13.36
CA LYS A 416 4.15 12.05 -14.07
C LYS A 416 4.89 13.12 -14.87
N PRO A 417 6.23 13.16 -14.86
CA PRO A 417 6.99 14.06 -15.71
C PRO A 417 6.71 13.71 -17.18
N CYS A 418 6.40 14.71 -18.00
CA CYS A 418 6.28 14.53 -19.45
C CYS A 418 7.61 13.93 -19.99
N PRO A 419 7.60 12.85 -20.79
CA PRO A 419 8.84 12.22 -21.28
C PRO A 419 9.75 13.10 -22.14
N ARG A 420 9.28 14.28 -22.58
CA ARG A 420 10.02 15.19 -23.49
C ARG A 420 10.42 16.53 -22.85
N CYS A 421 9.65 17.06 -21.89
CA CYS A 421 9.95 18.33 -21.22
C CYS A 421 10.02 18.23 -19.70
N HIS A 422 9.82 17.03 -19.13
CA HIS A 422 9.89 16.69 -17.69
C HIS A 422 9.01 17.49 -16.72
N VAL A 423 8.26 18.49 -17.18
CA VAL A 423 7.18 19.15 -16.44
C VAL A 423 6.26 18.08 -15.80
N PRO A 424 6.01 18.13 -14.48
CA PRO A 424 5.09 17.21 -13.83
C PRO A 424 3.66 17.55 -14.26
N VAL A 425 3.03 16.66 -15.04
CA VAL A 425 1.64 16.86 -15.46
C VAL A 425 0.73 15.96 -14.63
N GLU A 426 -0.32 16.54 -14.06
CA GLU A 426 -1.31 15.81 -13.26
C GLU A 426 -2.26 15.00 -14.17
N LYS A 427 -2.57 13.77 -13.73
CA LYS A 427 -3.48 12.89 -14.49
C LYS A 427 -4.94 13.23 -14.19
N HIS A 428 -5.50 14.22 -14.88
CA HIS A 428 -6.95 14.45 -14.90
C HIS A 428 -7.69 13.25 -15.53
N GLY A 429 -8.36 12.45 -14.71
CA GLY A 429 -9.14 11.27 -15.12
C GLY A 429 -8.29 10.04 -15.46
N VAL A 430 -8.88 8.84 -15.33
CA VAL A 430 -8.17 7.58 -15.62
C VAL A 430 -8.36 7.21 -17.09
N SER A 431 -7.69 7.95 -18.00
CA SER A 431 -7.72 7.62 -19.44
C SER A 431 -7.48 6.13 -19.69
N LEU A 432 -8.44 5.51 -20.40
CA LEU A 432 -8.67 4.07 -20.56
C LEU A 432 -8.07 3.51 -21.86
N SER A 433 -7.56 4.36 -22.75
CA SER A 433 -7.02 3.97 -24.06
C SER A 433 -5.61 3.34 -23.97
N PRO A 434 -5.40 2.09 -24.43
CA PRO A 434 -4.07 1.47 -24.49
C PRO A 434 -3.34 1.80 -25.80
N GLY A 435 -2.08 2.28 -25.71
CA GLY A 435 -1.11 2.12 -26.82
C GLY A 435 -0.38 3.36 -27.35
N ARG A 436 -0.74 4.60 -26.98
CA ARG A 436 0.05 5.81 -27.31
C ARG A 436 0.15 6.74 -26.10
N PRO A 437 1.25 7.53 -25.97
CA PRO A 437 1.31 8.60 -24.98
C PRO A 437 0.25 9.66 -25.32
N VAL A 438 -0.38 10.23 -24.30
CA VAL A 438 -1.30 11.37 -24.46
C VAL A 438 -0.51 12.53 -25.07
N LEU A 439 -1.07 13.14 -26.13
CA LEU A 439 -0.54 14.37 -26.68
C LEU A 439 -0.86 15.50 -25.70
N TRP A 440 0.14 15.98 -24.96
CA TRP A 440 -0.04 17.01 -23.93
C TRP A 440 -0.27 18.39 -24.57
N THR A 441 -1.50 18.68 -24.97
CA THR A 441 -1.91 20.00 -25.46
C THR A 441 -2.14 20.96 -24.29
N CYS A 442 -1.22 21.91 -24.07
CA CYS A 442 -1.47 23.07 -23.22
C CYS A 442 -2.43 24.01 -23.98
N SER A 443 -3.56 24.38 -23.37
CA SER A 443 -4.64 25.12 -24.07
C SER A 443 -5.43 26.07 -23.16
N THR A 444 -4.71 26.90 -22.41
CA THR A 444 -5.25 28.16 -21.83
C THR A 444 -4.21 29.25 -22.01
N VAL A 445 -4.37 30.07 -23.06
CA VAL A 445 -3.56 31.28 -23.27
C VAL A 445 -4.15 32.41 -22.43
N GLY A 446 -3.41 32.88 -21.43
CA GLY A 446 -3.82 34.02 -20.61
C GLY A 446 -2.93 34.23 -19.39
N VAL A 447 -2.41 35.45 -19.24
CA VAL A 447 -1.70 35.95 -18.04
C VAL A 447 -0.43 35.18 -17.66
N CYS A 448 0.60 35.28 -18.49
CA CYS A 448 1.96 35.48 -18.00
C CYS A 448 2.63 36.55 -18.87
N GLY A 449 3.24 37.56 -18.25
CA GLY A 449 3.90 38.67 -18.95
C GLY A 449 5.26 38.27 -19.53
N LEU A 450 5.80 39.12 -20.40
CA LEU A 450 7.09 38.93 -21.07
C LEU A 450 8.23 38.68 -20.07
N ALA A 451 8.62 37.41 -19.93
CA ALA A 451 9.90 36.97 -19.39
C ALA A 451 10.63 36.19 -20.49
N GLU A 452 11.86 36.59 -20.78
CA GLU A 452 12.64 36.09 -21.93
C GLU A 452 13.29 34.73 -21.62
N GLU A 453 12.47 33.68 -21.53
CA GLU A 453 12.95 32.33 -21.21
C GLU A 453 13.73 31.70 -22.38
N ARG A 454 15.04 31.59 -22.17
CA ARG A 454 15.98 30.83 -23.01
C ARG A 454 15.62 29.34 -23.00
N PRO A 455 15.94 28.57 -24.06
CA PRO A 455 15.62 27.14 -24.11
C PRO A 455 16.21 26.38 -22.91
N PRO A 456 15.50 25.36 -22.39
CA PRO A 456 15.87 24.71 -21.15
C PRO A 456 17.20 23.97 -21.30
N SER A 457 18.23 24.46 -20.61
CA SER A 457 19.41 23.67 -20.33
C SER A 457 19.01 22.41 -19.57
N MET A 458 19.58 21.27 -19.95
CA MET A 458 19.59 20.12 -19.04
C MET A 458 20.25 20.58 -17.73
N ASP A 459 19.55 20.46 -16.61
CA ASP A 459 20.12 20.80 -15.31
C ASP A 459 21.16 19.74 -14.91
N LEU A 460 22.37 19.96 -15.42
CA LEU A 460 23.57 19.17 -15.15
C LEU A 460 23.90 19.17 -13.65
N ILE A 461 23.49 20.20 -12.91
CA ILE A 461 23.67 20.29 -11.45
C ILE A 461 22.70 19.34 -10.75
N ALA A 462 21.43 19.28 -11.13
CA ALA A 462 20.50 18.27 -10.62
C ALA A 462 20.93 16.84 -10.95
N LEU A 463 21.37 16.59 -12.20
CA LEU A 463 21.90 15.29 -12.59
C LEU A 463 23.13 14.91 -11.77
N LEU A 464 24.07 15.84 -11.56
CA LEU A 464 25.28 15.64 -10.75
C LEU A 464 24.95 15.43 -9.25
N LYS A 465 24.01 16.20 -8.69
CA LYS A 465 23.55 16.06 -7.29
C LYS A 465 22.98 14.66 -7.03
N SER A 466 22.27 14.07 -7.99
CA SER A 466 21.73 12.71 -7.85
C SER A 466 22.79 11.58 -7.94
N GLN A 467 24.04 11.87 -8.32
CA GLN A 467 25.05 10.83 -8.52
C GLN A 467 25.50 10.20 -7.19
N PHE A 468 25.55 8.87 -7.18
CA PHE A 468 26.00 8.10 -6.02
C PHE A 468 27.41 8.53 -5.54
N LEU A 469 28.32 8.87 -6.46
CA LEU A 469 29.67 9.36 -6.12
C LEU A 469 29.63 10.67 -5.32
N CYS A 470 28.69 11.57 -5.58
CA CYS A 470 28.51 12.80 -4.79
C CYS A 470 28.05 12.46 -3.38
N HIS A 471 27.03 11.60 -3.23
CA HIS A 471 26.60 11.13 -1.90
C HIS A 471 27.74 10.50 -1.11
N LEU A 472 28.61 9.71 -1.76
CA LEU A 472 29.77 9.07 -1.13
C LEU A 472 30.82 10.10 -0.64
N ILE A 473 31.07 11.17 -1.40
CA ILE A 473 31.91 12.30 -0.97
C ILE A 473 31.30 12.97 0.27
N PHE A 474 29.99 13.23 0.27
CA PHE A 474 29.30 13.80 1.43
C PHE A 474 29.45 12.92 2.68
N CYS A 475 29.24 11.61 2.50
CA CYS A 475 29.34 10.63 3.58
C CYS A 475 30.77 10.52 4.13
N TYR A 476 31.78 10.50 3.26
CA TYR A 476 33.18 10.46 3.68
C TYR A 476 33.57 11.69 4.51
N VAL A 477 33.27 12.90 4.03
CA VAL A 477 33.60 14.15 4.74
C VAL A 477 32.86 14.22 6.08
N PHE A 478 31.58 13.88 6.12
CA PHE A 478 30.80 13.85 7.37
C PHE A 478 31.32 12.81 8.38
N ILE A 479 31.64 11.59 7.93
CA ILE A 479 32.14 10.54 8.82
C ILE A 479 33.54 10.88 9.33
N ALA A 480 34.48 11.24 8.45
CA ALA A 480 35.86 11.51 8.84
C ALA A 480 35.95 12.76 9.75
N SER A 481 35.29 13.87 9.40
CA SER A 481 35.23 15.04 10.29
C SER A 481 34.51 14.72 11.60
N GLY A 482 33.39 13.99 11.56
CA GLY A 482 32.64 13.59 12.75
C GLY A 482 33.44 12.73 13.73
N LEU A 483 34.25 11.80 13.23
CA LEU A 483 35.16 10.98 14.05
C LEU A 483 36.32 11.80 14.63
N ILE A 484 36.94 12.69 13.83
CA ILE A 484 37.98 13.61 14.31
C ILE A 484 37.43 14.52 15.41
N ILE A 485 36.26 15.13 15.19
CA ILE A 485 35.61 16.01 16.17
C ILE A 485 35.28 15.24 17.45
N ASN A 486 34.66 14.06 17.37
CA ASN A 486 34.37 13.25 18.58
C ASN A 486 35.65 12.79 19.31
N THR A 487 36.75 12.56 18.60
CA THR A 487 38.06 12.30 19.21
C THR A 487 38.55 13.51 20.01
N ILE A 488 38.40 14.72 19.47
CA ILE A 488 38.69 15.96 20.19
C ILE A 488 37.75 16.12 21.40
N GLN A 489 36.45 15.83 21.25
CA GLN A 489 35.48 15.87 22.36
C GLN A 489 35.85 14.90 23.49
N LEU A 490 36.34 13.70 23.17
CA LEU A 490 36.87 12.75 24.16
C LEU A 490 38.02 13.36 24.99
N PHE A 491 38.99 14.02 24.34
CA PHE A 491 40.07 14.73 25.04
C PHE A 491 39.57 15.90 25.90
N THR A 492 38.44 16.53 25.57
CA THR A 492 37.88 17.59 26.44
C THR A 492 37.43 17.08 27.81
N LEU A 493 37.23 15.77 28.02
CA LEU A 493 36.89 15.23 29.35
C LEU A 493 37.94 15.58 30.43
N LEU A 494 39.20 15.78 30.04
CA LEU A 494 40.26 16.25 30.94
C LEU A 494 39.98 17.66 31.50
N LEU A 495 39.22 18.49 30.78
CA LEU A 495 38.79 19.82 31.19
C LEU A 495 37.52 19.81 32.06
N TRP A 496 36.73 18.72 32.07
CA TRP A 496 35.48 18.64 32.83
C TRP A 496 35.66 18.89 34.35
N PRO A 497 36.60 18.22 35.07
CA PRO A 497 36.79 18.45 36.50
C PRO A 497 37.47 19.79 36.80
N ILE A 498 38.21 20.36 35.85
CA ILE A 498 38.95 21.63 36.02
C ILE A 498 38.03 22.83 35.77
N ASN A 499 37.28 22.82 34.68
CA ASN A 499 36.39 23.91 34.27
C ASN A 499 35.24 23.40 33.38
N LYS A 500 34.19 22.88 34.03
CA LYS A 500 32.91 22.47 33.43
C LYS A 500 32.33 23.50 32.43
N GLN A 501 32.49 24.79 32.71
CA GLN A 501 31.95 25.86 31.86
C GLN A 501 32.76 26.06 30.57
N LEU A 502 34.09 25.92 30.64
CA LEU A 502 34.96 25.90 29.46
C LEU A 502 34.71 24.64 28.62
N PHE A 503 34.59 23.46 29.25
CA PHE A 503 34.19 22.22 28.59
C PHE A 503 32.90 22.40 27.78
N ARG A 504 31.85 22.98 28.38
CA ARG A 504 30.56 23.22 27.74
C ARG A 504 30.65 24.15 26.54
N LYS A 505 31.40 25.25 26.68
CA LYS A 505 31.66 26.20 25.57
C LYS A 505 32.39 25.52 24.41
N ILE A 506 33.46 24.75 24.69
CA ILE A 506 34.21 24.03 23.66
C ILE A 506 33.32 22.99 22.96
N ASN A 507 32.58 22.16 23.71
CA ASN A 507 31.71 21.14 23.14
C ASN A 507 30.52 21.71 22.36
N CYS A 508 30.01 22.90 22.74
CA CYS A 508 29.04 23.65 21.95
C CYS A 508 29.60 24.03 20.56
N ARG A 509 30.89 24.39 20.45
CA ARG A 509 31.53 24.73 19.16
C ARG A 509 31.93 23.49 18.37
N LEU A 510 32.40 22.43 19.02
CA LEU A 510 32.68 21.14 18.36
C LEU A 510 31.41 20.51 17.77
N SER A 511 30.31 20.53 18.53
CA SER A 511 29.01 19.98 18.08
C SER A 511 28.36 20.84 16.99
N TYR A 512 28.63 22.15 16.98
CA TYR A 512 28.31 23.00 15.83
C TYR A 512 29.01 22.51 14.55
N CYS A 513 30.30 22.16 14.61
CA CYS A 513 31.06 21.71 13.44
C CYS A 513 30.57 20.38 12.83
N ILE A 514 29.82 19.56 13.58
CA ILE A 514 29.11 18.38 13.06
C ILE A 514 27.71 18.75 12.55
N SER A 515 26.87 19.32 13.42
CA SER A 515 25.45 19.60 13.12
C SER A 515 25.26 20.59 11.96
N SER A 516 26.15 21.58 11.81
CA SER A 516 26.11 22.54 10.71
C SER A 516 26.34 21.92 9.32
N GLN A 517 26.96 20.74 9.22
CA GLN A 517 27.12 20.03 7.93
C GLN A 517 25.78 19.50 7.42
N LEU A 518 24.93 19.02 8.34
CA LEU A 518 23.57 18.56 8.01
C LEU A 518 22.64 19.75 7.69
N VAL A 519 22.77 20.87 8.41
CA VAL A 519 22.07 22.12 8.05
C VAL A 519 22.54 22.65 6.70
N MET A 520 23.84 22.55 6.39
CA MET A 520 24.38 22.92 5.08
C MET A 520 23.79 22.06 3.96
N LEU A 521 23.67 20.75 4.18
CA LEU A 521 23.03 19.83 3.24
C LEU A 521 21.56 20.22 2.96
N LEU A 522 20.81 20.64 3.99
CA LEU A 522 19.45 21.15 3.81
C LEU A 522 19.45 22.47 3.03
N GLU A 523 20.14 23.50 3.53
CA GLU A 523 19.97 24.87 3.04
C GLU A 523 20.70 25.17 1.73
N TRP A 524 21.92 24.65 1.54
CA TRP A 524 22.80 25.02 0.42
C TRP A 524 22.84 23.93 -0.66
N TRP A 525 22.90 22.65 -0.27
CA TRP A 525 22.93 21.55 -1.26
C TRP A 525 21.55 21.26 -1.86
N SER A 526 20.53 21.00 -1.04
CA SER A 526 19.17 20.81 -1.53
C SER A 526 18.47 22.13 -1.91
N GLY A 527 18.99 23.28 -1.44
CA GLY A 527 18.38 24.59 -1.68
C GLY A 527 17.09 24.84 -0.91
N THR A 528 16.71 23.94 0.02
CA THR A 528 15.44 23.97 0.76
C THR A 528 15.24 25.30 1.50
N GLU A 529 14.01 25.78 1.46
CA GLU A 529 13.57 27.01 2.11
C GLU A 529 12.74 26.69 3.36
N CYS A 530 12.95 27.51 4.40
CA CYS A 530 12.23 27.46 5.65
C CYS A 530 11.72 28.86 5.96
N ILE A 531 10.41 29.04 5.91
CA ILE A 531 9.72 30.33 6.07
C ILE A 531 9.02 30.31 7.44
N ILE A 532 9.22 31.35 8.24
CA ILE A 532 8.64 31.46 9.59
C ILE A 532 7.38 32.30 9.51
N HIS A 533 6.26 31.79 10.02
CA HIS A 533 5.02 32.54 10.21
C HIS A 533 4.88 32.87 11.70
N THR A 534 4.94 34.15 12.06
CA THR A 534 4.96 34.57 13.48
C THR A 534 4.56 36.05 13.66
N ASP A 535 4.49 36.49 14.92
CA ASP A 535 4.33 37.90 15.31
C ASP A 535 5.69 38.63 15.17
N PRO A 536 5.78 39.71 14.37
CA PRO A 536 6.97 40.58 14.32
C PRO A 536 7.49 41.07 15.68
N ARG A 537 6.64 41.17 16.71
CA ARG A 537 7.04 41.56 18.08
C ARG A 537 7.75 40.43 18.84
N ALA A 538 7.54 39.17 18.45
CA ALA A 538 8.21 38.01 19.04
C ALA A 538 9.58 37.75 18.41
N TYR A 539 9.70 37.97 17.09
CA TYR A 539 10.87 37.63 16.29
C TYR A 539 12.24 38.12 16.84
N PRO A 540 12.39 39.36 17.37
CA PRO A 540 13.67 39.83 17.91
C PRO A 540 14.19 39.07 19.16
N LYS A 541 13.33 38.29 19.82
CA LYS A 541 13.69 37.51 21.02
C LYS A 541 14.31 36.15 20.66
N TYR A 542 14.08 35.67 19.45
CA TYR A 542 14.58 34.37 18.99
C TYR A 542 16.12 34.35 18.95
N GLY A 543 16.72 33.34 19.59
CA GLY A 543 18.17 33.23 19.81
C GLY A 543 18.75 34.10 20.93
N LYS A 544 17.96 34.99 21.55
CA LYS A 544 18.42 35.87 22.65
C LYS A 544 18.06 35.34 24.04
N GLU A 545 17.00 34.56 24.14
CA GLU A 545 16.54 33.89 25.37
C GLU A 545 16.59 32.36 25.27
N ASN A 546 16.60 31.68 26.42
CA ASN A 546 16.44 30.22 26.47
C ASN A 546 14.96 29.87 26.33
N ALA A 547 14.64 28.90 25.49
CA ALA A 547 13.25 28.56 25.15
C ALA A 547 13.01 27.05 25.12
N ILE A 548 11.83 26.60 25.57
CA ILE A 548 11.34 25.24 25.32
C ILE A 548 10.59 25.25 23.97
N VAL A 549 10.97 24.40 23.03
CA VAL A 549 10.36 24.31 21.69
C VAL A 549 9.43 23.11 21.63
N VAL A 550 8.13 23.35 21.47
CA VAL A 550 7.10 22.31 21.32
C VAL A 550 6.74 22.16 19.85
N LEU A 551 7.34 21.18 19.19
CA LEU A 551 7.21 20.92 17.76
C LEU A 551 6.36 19.67 17.51
N ASN A 552 5.41 19.74 16.57
CA ASN A 552 4.70 18.57 16.05
C ASN A 552 5.70 17.56 15.43
N HIS A 553 5.38 16.27 15.42
CA HIS A 553 6.32 15.23 14.99
C HIS A 553 5.74 14.39 13.84
N LYS A 554 5.87 14.88 12.60
CA LYS A 554 5.16 14.34 11.43
C LYS A 554 6.09 13.91 10.28
N PHE A 555 7.19 14.61 10.04
CA PHE A 555 8.02 14.39 8.85
C PHE A 555 9.38 13.79 9.20
N GLU A 556 10.09 13.29 8.19
CA GLU A 556 11.38 12.65 8.43
C GLU A 556 12.44 13.64 8.94
N ILE A 557 12.39 14.86 8.41
CA ILE A 557 13.39 15.92 8.63
C ILE A 557 12.95 17.01 9.63
N ASP A 558 11.92 16.76 10.46
CA ASP A 558 11.42 17.72 11.48
C ASP A 558 12.58 18.38 12.27
N PHE A 559 13.50 17.55 12.76
CA PHE A 559 14.67 17.95 13.54
C PHE A 559 15.63 18.84 12.75
N LEU A 560 15.73 18.62 11.43
CA LEU A 560 16.68 19.31 10.55
C LEU A 560 16.16 20.71 10.16
N CYS A 561 14.85 20.85 9.99
CA CYS A 561 14.19 22.16 9.92
C CYS A 561 14.30 22.91 11.26
N GLY A 562 14.16 22.21 12.40
CA GLY A 562 14.45 22.76 13.73
C GLY A 562 15.90 23.23 13.89
N TRP A 563 16.87 22.51 13.31
CA TRP A 563 18.28 22.92 13.29
C TRP A 563 18.58 24.07 12.32
N SER A 564 17.90 24.16 11.17
CA SER A 564 17.94 25.34 10.28
C SER A 564 17.43 26.60 11.00
N LEU A 565 16.34 26.48 11.77
CA LEU A 565 15.83 27.55 12.62
C LEU A 565 16.87 27.97 13.68
N ALA A 566 17.43 26.98 14.40
CA ALA A 566 18.43 27.23 15.44
C ALA A 566 19.74 27.83 14.87
N GLU A 567 20.12 27.46 13.66
CA GLU A 567 21.25 28.05 12.93
C GLU A 567 21.01 29.53 12.65
N ARG A 568 19.87 29.85 12.04
CA ARG A 568 19.51 31.22 11.66
C ARG A 568 19.49 32.19 12.84
N PHE A 569 19.13 31.71 14.03
CA PHE A 569 19.19 32.47 15.28
C PHE A 569 20.50 32.30 16.08
N GLY A 570 21.48 31.57 15.55
CA GLY A 570 22.84 31.45 16.10
C GLY A 570 23.01 30.49 17.28
N VAL A 571 22.02 29.65 17.57
CA VAL A 571 21.95 28.75 18.76
C VAL A 571 22.06 27.26 18.42
N LEU A 572 22.41 26.90 17.17
CA LEU A 572 22.52 25.51 16.70
C LEU A 572 23.37 24.63 17.64
N GLY A 573 24.62 25.00 17.90
CA GLY A 573 25.53 24.20 18.75
C GLY A 573 25.12 24.12 20.23
N GLY A 574 24.29 25.07 20.70
CA GLY A 574 23.73 25.07 22.05
C GLY A 574 22.43 24.27 22.17
N SER A 575 21.78 23.95 21.05
CA SER A 575 20.43 23.37 21.02
C SER A 575 20.37 21.99 21.67
N LYS A 576 19.26 21.73 22.37
CA LYS A 576 18.99 20.53 23.18
C LYS A 576 17.69 19.86 22.70
N VAL A 577 17.52 18.59 23.02
CA VAL A 577 16.32 17.80 22.73
C VAL A 577 16.10 16.75 23.80
N LEU A 578 14.83 16.45 24.12
CA LEU A 578 14.46 15.25 24.88
C LEU A 578 14.48 14.02 23.95
N ALA A 579 15.64 13.35 23.90
CA ALA A 579 15.93 12.27 22.98
C ALA A 579 15.58 10.87 23.53
N LYS A 580 15.30 9.92 22.62
CA LYS A 580 15.22 8.49 22.94
C LYS A 580 16.62 7.97 23.29
N LYS A 581 16.81 7.26 24.41
CA LYS A 581 18.12 6.80 24.91
C LYS A 581 18.94 6.04 23.86
N GLU A 582 18.31 5.18 23.06
CA GLU A 582 19.03 4.42 22.05
C GLU A 582 19.69 5.28 20.93
N LEU A 583 19.31 6.56 20.80
CA LEU A 583 20.00 7.50 19.90
C LEU A 583 21.40 7.89 20.41
N ALA A 584 21.70 7.72 21.70
CA ALA A 584 23.04 7.94 22.26
C ALA A 584 24.10 6.98 21.67
N TYR A 585 23.68 5.81 21.19
CA TYR A 585 24.56 4.80 20.60
C TYR A 585 24.78 5.00 19.09
N VAL A 586 24.10 5.95 18.45
CA VAL A 586 24.35 6.28 17.03
C VAL A 586 25.73 6.93 16.92
N PRO A 587 26.69 6.38 16.15
CA PRO A 587 28.02 6.96 16.02
C PRO A 587 27.98 8.40 15.54
N ILE A 588 28.98 9.18 15.93
CA ILE A 588 29.13 10.62 15.67
C ILE A 588 28.05 11.49 16.35
N ILE A 589 26.75 11.29 16.05
CA ILE A 589 25.66 12.14 16.53
C ILE A 589 25.30 11.84 18.00
N GLY A 590 25.15 10.58 18.38
CA GLY A 590 24.84 10.18 19.75
C GLY A 590 25.99 10.51 20.72
N TRP A 591 27.23 10.41 20.24
CA TRP A 591 28.43 10.78 20.97
C TRP A 591 28.54 12.31 21.15
N MET A 592 28.32 13.08 20.08
CA MET A 592 28.19 14.55 20.14
C MET A 592 27.12 14.99 21.14
N TRP A 593 25.98 14.30 21.18
CA TRP A 593 24.89 14.54 22.14
C TRP A 593 25.29 14.20 23.60
N TYR A 594 26.06 13.13 23.82
CA TYR A 594 26.62 12.82 25.14
C TYR A 594 27.52 13.96 25.65
N PHE A 595 28.50 14.40 24.84
CA PHE A 595 29.41 15.48 25.20
C PHE A 595 28.76 16.87 25.32
N THR A 596 27.50 17.02 24.91
CA THR A 596 26.71 18.26 25.08
C THR A 596 25.60 18.14 26.11
N GLU A 597 25.62 17.12 26.98
CA GLU A 597 24.62 16.93 28.05
C GLU A 597 23.18 16.88 27.52
N MET A 598 22.98 16.13 26.43
CA MET A 598 21.65 15.92 25.86
C MET A 598 20.77 15.09 26.80
N VAL A 599 19.48 15.43 26.90
CA VAL A 599 18.56 14.78 27.84
C VAL A 599 17.97 13.53 27.18
N PHE A 600 18.30 12.35 27.71
CA PHE A 600 17.86 11.06 27.19
C PHE A 600 16.79 10.39 28.07
N CYS A 601 15.84 9.68 27.44
CA CYS A 601 14.80 8.90 28.11
C CYS A 601 14.62 7.48 27.55
N THR A 602 14.31 6.50 28.41
CA THR A 602 13.95 5.12 28.04
C THR A 602 12.49 4.96 27.63
N ARG A 603 11.69 6.03 27.80
CA ARG A 603 10.22 6.09 27.60
C ARG A 603 9.45 5.24 28.63
N LYS A 604 10.03 5.04 29.81
CA LYS A 604 9.43 4.37 30.97
C LYS A 604 9.43 5.33 32.16
N TRP A 605 8.27 5.89 32.50
CA TRP A 605 8.15 7.02 33.45
C TRP A 605 8.87 6.81 34.78
N GLU A 606 8.74 5.64 35.41
CA GLU A 606 9.39 5.36 36.71
C GLU A 606 10.93 5.37 36.65
N GLN A 607 11.51 5.10 35.48
CA GLN A 607 12.97 5.20 35.24
C GLN A 607 13.37 6.62 34.83
N ASP A 608 12.57 7.25 33.97
CA ASP A 608 12.86 8.55 33.39
C ASP A 608 12.71 9.70 34.39
N ARG A 609 11.75 9.62 35.34
CA ARG A 609 11.35 10.74 36.21
C ARG A 609 12.50 11.42 36.94
N LYS A 610 13.45 10.64 37.47
CA LYS A 610 14.66 11.15 38.16
C LYS A 610 15.70 11.63 37.15
N THR A 611 16.19 10.74 36.31
CA THR A 611 17.26 10.98 35.32
C THR A 611 16.99 12.17 34.40
N VAL A 612 15.75 12.32 33.90
CA VAL A 612 15.35 13.45 33.05
C VAL A 612 15.32 14.75 33.86
N SER A 613 14.81 14.72 35.10
CA SER A 613 14.79 15.91 35.96
C SER A 613 16.19 16.37 36.35
N GLU A 614 17.09 15.45 36.71
CA GLU A 614 18.50 15.72 37.03
C GLU A 614 19.23 16.32 35.81
N SER A 615 19.05 15.72 34.64
CA SER A 615 19.63 16.22 33.38
C SER A 615 19.10 17.62 33.00
N LEU A 616 17.81 17.90 33.24
CA LEU A 616 17.24 19.24 33.04
C LEU A 616 17.78 20.26 34.05
N LEU A 617 17.99 19.88 35.30
CA LEU A 617 18.62 20.74 36.31
C LEU A 617 20.07 21.08 35.92
N HIS A 618 20.80 20.15 35.30
CA HIS A 618 22.14 20.42 34.76
C HIS A 618 22.13 21.42 33.58
N LEU A 619 21.00 21.66 32.90
CA LEU A 619 20.91 22.70 31.86
C LEU A 619 20.64 24.11 32.41
N ARG A 620 20.48 24.27 33.74
CA ARG A 620 20.21 25.57 34.37
C ARG A 620 21.42 26.50 34.39
N ASP A 621 22.63 25.94 34.51
CA ASP A 621 23.91 26.65 34.50
C ASP A 621 24.62 26.57 33.14
N TYR A 622 23.90 26.32 32.03
CA TYR A 622 24.52 26.17 30.70
C TYR A 622 24.96 27.54 30.14
N PRO A 623 26.21 27.68 29.63
CA PRO A 623 26.84 28.99 29.38
C PRO A 623 26.46 29.65 28.04
N GLU A 624 25.71 28.94 27.19
CA GLU A 624 25.33 29.35 25.84
C GLU A 624 23.79 29.33 25.73
N LYS A 625 23.21 30.21 24.91
CA LYS A 625 21.74 30.21 24.72
C LYS A 625 21.29 28.96 23.98
N TYR A 626 20.19 28.36 24.42
CA TYR A 626 19.68 27.11 23.87
C TYR A 626 18.17 27.10 23.63
N PHE A 627 17.78 26.35 22.60
CA PHE A 627 16.42 25.88 22.39
C PHE A 627 16.33 24.42 22.88
N PHE A 628 15.37 24.11 23.75
CA PHE A 628 15.13 22.75 24.25
C PHE A 628 13.92 22.14 23.54
N LEU A 629 14.17 21.29 22.54
CA LEU A 629 13.15 20.65 21.73
C LEU A 629 12.46 19.49 22.47
N ILE A 630 11.13 19.51 22.52
CA ILE A 630 10.30 18.42 23.02
C ILE A 630 9.13 18.13 22.08
N HIS A 631 9.15 16.94 21.47
CA HIS A 631 8.03 16.40 20.72
C HIS A 631 7.05 15.73 21.70
N CYS A 632 6.03 16.46 22.16
CA CYS A 632 5.12 15.98 23.22
C CYS A 632 4.33 14.73 22.82
N GLU A 633 4.12 14.48 21.53
CA GLU A 633 3.54 13.22 20.99
C GLU A 633 4.38 11.97 21.38
N GLY A 634 5.69 12.14 21.60
CA GLY A 634 6.65 11.11 22.04
C GLY A 634 6.97 10.03 20.99
N THR A 635 6.29 10.04 19.84
CA THR A 635 6.61 9.28 18.63
C THR A 635 6.14 10.06 17.42
N ARG A 636 6.59 9.68 16.22
CA ARG A 636 6.12 10.29 14.98
C ARG A 636 4.70 9.86 14.64
N PHE A 637 3.94 10.79 14.09
CA PHE A 637 2.63 10.56 13.49
C PHE A 637 2.72 9.49 12.40
N THR A 638 1.87 8.46 12.52
CA THR A 638 1.48 7.57 11.41
C THR A 638 0.00 7.26 11.59
N GLU A 639 -0.70 6.92 10.51
CA GLU A 639 -2.15 6.64 10.54
C GLU A 639 -2.52 5.59 11.61
N LYS A 640 -1.78 4.47 11.66
CA LYS A 640 -1.97 3.42 12.69
C LYS A 640 -1.81 3.97 14.11
N LYS A 641 -0.82 4.84 14.35
CA LYS A 641 -0.58 5.45 15.68
C LYS A 641 -1.60 6.50 16.04
N HIS A 642 -2.12 7.23 15.05
CA HIS A 642 -3.19 8.20 15.21
C HIS A 642 -4.49 7.51 15.63
N GLN A 643 -4.89 6.45 14.94
CA GLN A 643 -6.06 5.63 15.29
C GLN A 643 -5.97 5.11 16.74
N ILE A 644 -4.83 4.53 17.14
CA ILE A 644 -4.58 4.10 18.53
C ILE A 644 -4.66 5.29 19.50
N SER A 645 -4.11 6.45 19.14
CA SER A 645 -4.15 7.65 19.97
C SER A 645 -5.57 8.21 20.13
N MET A 646 -6.45 8.04 19.15
CA MET A 646 -7.84 8.51 19.23
C MET A 646 -8.73 7.53 20.01
N GLN A 647 -8.46 6.22 19.96
CA GLN A 647 -9.04 5.26 20.91
C GLN A 647 -8.68 5.63 22.37
N VAL A 648 -7.42 6.03 22.61
CA VAL A 648 -6.98 6.51 23.93
C VAL A 648 -7.57 7.88 24.30
N ALA A 649 -7.91 8.73 23.33
CA ALA A 649 -8.64 9.98 23.58
C ALA A 649 -10.06 9.70 24.06
N GLN A 650 -10.81 8.90 23.29
CA GLN A 650 -12.18 8.51 23.59
C GLN A 650 -12.29 7.79 24.94
N ALA A 651 -11.40 6.84 25.23
CA ALA A 651 -11.35 6.12 26.50
C ALA A 651 -10.98 7.00 27.72
N LYS A 652 -10.55 8.25 27.51
CA LYS A 652 -10.23 9.24 28.55
C LYS A 652 -11.18 10.44 28.57
N GLY A 653 -12.21 10.46 27.71
CA GLY A 653 -13.07 11.64 27.55
C GLY A 653 -12.35 12.87 26.99
N LEU A 654 -11.20 12.69 26.33
CA LEU A 654 -10.43 13.79 25.73
C LEU A 654 -10.90 14.07 24.29
N PRO A 655 -10.87 15.33 23.82
CA PRO A 655 -11.17 15.66 22.43
C PRO A 655 -10.29 14.89 21.43
N SER A 656 -10.91 14.45 20.34
CA SER A 656 -10.23 13.84 19.20
C SER A 656 -9.49 14.89 18.38
N LEU A 657 -8.29 14.57 17.90
CA LEU A 657 -7.44 15.42 17.04
C LEU A 657 -7.38 14.78 15.65
N LYS A 658 -7.30 15.57 14.57
CA LYS A 658 -7.26 15.08 13.18
C LYS A 658 -5.83 14.85 12.65
N HIS A 659 -4.89 15.72 13.03
CA HIS A 659 -3.57 15.85 12.39
C HIS A 659 -2.40 15.57 13.34
N HIS A 660 -2.66 15.42 14.64
CA HIS A 660 -1.67 15.21 15.69
C HIS A 660 -2.02 14.02 16.59
N LEU A 661 -1.00 13.41 17.19
CA LEU A 661 -1.20 12.45 18.28
C LEU A 661 -1.51 13.19 19.59
N LEU A 662 -2.11 12.51 20.57
CA LEU A 662 -2.30 13.07 21.91
C LEU A 662 -0.93 13.37 22.57
N PRO A 663 -0.76 14.55 23.19
CA PRO A 663 0.47 14.89 23.87
C PRO A 663 0.65 14.11 25.19
N ARG A 664 1.89 13.76 25.50
CA ARG A 664 2.35 13.13 26.75
C ARG A 664 2.72 14.21 27.76
N THR A 665 1.75 14.59 28.58
CA THR A 665 1.82 15.73 29.50
C THR A 665 2.97 15.66 30.51
N LYS A 666 3.18 14.52 31.16
CA LYS A 666 4.16 14.35 32.26
C LYS A 666 5.59 14.80 31.94
N GLY A 667 6.08 14.50 30.73
CA GLY A 667 7.44 14.89 30.29
C GLY A 667 7.57 16.40 30.07
N PHE A 668 6.53 17.04 29.53
CA PHE A 668 6.45 18.49 29.39
C PHE A 668 6.34 19.18 30.75
N ALA A 669 5.51 18.66 31.67
CA ALA A 669 5.35 19.21 33.02
C ALA A 669 6.69 19.23 33.80
N ILE A 670 7.47 18.14 33.77
CA ILE A 670 8.83 18.14 34.36
C ILE A 670 9.76 19.12 33.64
N THR A 671 9.70 19.22 32.30
CA THR A 671 10.52 20.16 31.53
C THR A 671 10.24 21.62 31.94
N VAL A 672 8.97 22.00 32.03
CA VAL A 672 8.52 23.32 32.47
C VAL A 672 8.90 23.59 33.91
N ARG A 673 8.76 22.61 34.81
CA ARG A 673 9.08 22.74 36.24
C ARG A 673 10.60 22.89 36.48
N SER A 674 11.42 22.04 35.88
CA SER A 674 12.87 22.01 36.13
C SER A 674 13.62 23.17 35.46
N LEU A 675 13.14 23.67 34.32
CA LEU A 675 13.73 24.83 33.61
C LEU A 675 13.10 26.18 33.98
N ARG A 676 12.13 26.21 34.93
CA ARG A 676 11.54 27.45 35.43
C ARG A 676 12.59 28.37 36.04
N ASN A 677 12.42 29.67 35.82
CA ASN A 677 13.36 30.75 36.17
C ASN A 677 14.70 30.72 35.38
N VAL A 678 14.83 29.88 34.35
CA VAL A 678 15.98 29.88 33.40
C VAL A 678 15.53 30.01 31.95
N VAL A 679 14.43 29.33 31.59
CA VAL A 679 13.73 29.50 30.32
C VAL A 679 12.77 30.69 30.41
N SER A 680 12.71 31.52 29.37
CA SER A 680 11.88 32.74 29.31
C SER A 680 10.53 32.52 28.62
N ALA A 681 10.43 31.52 27.74
CA ALA A 681 9.24 31.23 26.96
C ALA A 681 9.15 29.76 26.51
N VAL A 682 7.93 29.33 26.21
CA VAL A 682 7.67 28.21 25.30
C VAL A 682 7.50 28.79 23.89
N TYR A 683 8.21 28.22 22.91
CA TYR A 683 7.95 28.43 21.50
C TYR A 683 7.09 27.27 21.01
N ASP A 684 5.82 27.57 20.79
CA ASP A 684 4.82 26.68 20.23
C ASP A 684 4.96 26.66 18.70
N CYS A 685 5.52 25.58 18.16
CA CYS A 685 5.95 25.50 16.77
C CYS A 685 5.17 24.44 15.99
N THR A 686 4.63 24.78 14.83
CA THR A 686 3.95 23.83 13.94
C THR A 686 4.56 23.90 12.54
N LEU A 687 5.25 22.83 12.17
CA LEU A 687 5.90 22.63 10.87
C LEU A 687 4.95 21.94 9.90
N ASN A 688 4.87 22.44 8.68
CA ASN A 688 4.27 21.75 7.55
C ASN A 688 5.07 21.99 6.26
N PHE A 689 4.83 21.16 5.24
CA PHE A 689 5.44 21.33 3.93
C PHE A 689 4.35 21.68 2.90
N ARG A 690 4.70 22.55 1.95
CA ARG A 690 3.79 22.93 0.86
C ARG A 690 3.41 21.71 0.02
N ASN A 691 2.30 21.80 -0.69
CA ASN A 691 1.77 20.75 -1.59
C ASN A 691 1.60 19.36 -0.92
N ASN A 692 1.51 19.30 0.42
CA ASN A 692 1.40 18.07 1.20
C ASN A 692 2.57 17.09 0.90
N GLU A 693 3.77 17.62 0.69
CA GLU A 693 4.98 16.81 0.50
C GLU A 693 5.38 16.06 1.78
N ASN A 694 5.90 14.84 1.61
CA ASN A 694 6.56 14.08 2.67
C ASN A 694 8.08 14.11 2.40
N PRO A 695 8.85 15.04 3.00
CA PRO A 695 10.29 15.13 2.80
C PRO A 695 11.07 14.02 3.51
N THR A 696 12.15 13.57 2.89
CA THR A 696 13.04 12.50 3.37
C THR A 696 14.49 12.95 3.35
N LEU A 697 15.33 12.41 4.26
CA LEU A 697 16.77 12.77 4.28
C LEU A 697 17.47 12.33 2.98
N LEU A 698 17.03 11.22 2.38
CA LEU A 698 17.50 10.78 1.06
C LEU A 698 17.09 11.75 -0.06
N GLY A 699 15.91 12.38 0.01
CA GLY A 699 15.51 13.44 -0.92
C GLY A 699 16.42 14.67 -0.83
N VAL A 700 16.74 15.09 0.40
CA VAL A 700 17.69 16.18 0.66
C VAL A 700 19.10 15.83 0.12
N LEU A 701 19.57 14.59 0.33
CA LEU A 701 20.83 14.08 -0.25
C LEU A 701 20.84 14.12 -1.79
N ASN A 702 19.77 13.68 -2.43
CA ASN A 702 19.60 13.76 -3.90
C ASN A 702 19.50 15.22 -4.42
N GLY A 703 19.54 16.23 -3.55
CA GLY A 703 19.45 17.64 -3.92
C GLY A 703 18.02 18.15 -4.16
N LYS A 704 16.97 17.40 -3.77
CA LYS A 704 15.59 17.85 -3.91
C LYS A 704 15.30 19.03 -2.97
N LYS A 705 14.95 20.18 -3.55
CA LYS A 705 14.40 21.33 -2.83
C LYS A 705 13.03 20.97 -2.26
N TYR A 706 12.83 21.36 -0.99
CA TYR A 706 11.53 21.38 -0.32
C TYR A 706 11.17 22.81 0.09
N HIS A 707 9.89 23.03 0.38
CA HIS A 707 9.38 24.28 0.94
C HIS A 707 8.70 24.00 2.29
N ALA A 708 9.40 24.34 3.37
CA ALA A 708 8.92 24.23 4.75
C ALA A 708 8.32 25.57 5.21
N ASP A 709 7.07 25.55 5.65
CA ASP A 709 6.46 26.65 6.39
C ASP A 709 6.38 26.25 7.86
N LEU A 710 6.82 27.14 8.74
CA LEU A 710 6.90 26.91 10.18
C LEU A 710 6.15 28.03 10.91
N TYR A 711 4.98 27.73 11.46
CA TYR A 711 4.33 28.62 12.43
C TYR A 711 5.10 28.58 13.75
N VAL A 712 5.36 29.75 14.34
CA VAL A 712 6.03 29.89 15.65
C VAL A 712 5.29 30.91 16.51
N ARG A 713 4.65 30.45 17.59
CA ARG A 713 4.00 31.29 18.59
C ARG A 713 4.82 31.33 19.87
N ARG A 714 5.17 32.54 20.35
CA ARG A 714 5.91 32.72 21.61
C ARG A 714 4.96 32.90 22.79
N ILE A 715 5.00 31.97 23.74
CA ILE A 715 4.21 32.01 24.97
C ILE A 715 5.17 32.25 26.16
N PRO A 716 5.08 33.37 26.89
CA PRO A 716 5.85 33.61 28.12
C PRO A 716 5.71 32.45 29.12
N LEU A 717 6.81 32.03 29.77
CA LEU A 717 6.76 30.84 30.65
C LEU A 717 5.84 31.02 31.88
N GLY A 718 5.59 32.28 32.30
CA GLY A 718 4.64 32.61 33.37
C GLY A 718 3.17 32.34 33.04
N GLU A 719 2.80 32.22 31.75
CA GLU A 719 1.45 31.84 31.32
C GLU A 719 1.23 30.31 31.34
N VAL A 720 2.29 29.53 31.54
CA VAL A 720 2.23 28.06 31.62
C VAL A 720 2.06 27.65 33.09
N PRO A 721 1.02 26.86 33.46
CA PRO A 721 0.80 26.43 34.84
C PRO A 721 1.96 25.63 35.45
N GLU A 722 2.11 25.72 36.77
CA GLU A 722 3.10 24.94 37.55
C GLU A 722 2.57 23.62 38.08
N ASP A 723 1.27 23.58 38.39
CA ASP A 723 0.54 22.39 38.80
C ASP A 723 0.48 21.35 37.65
N GLU A 724 0.67 20.06 37.97
CA GLU A 724 0.84 19.00 36.96
C GLU A 724 -0.45 18.78 36.14
N ASP A 725 -1.61 18.84 36.78
CA ASP A 725 -2.92 18.62 36.12
C ASP A 725 -3.35 19.85 35.31
N ARG A 726 -3.18 21.07 35.82
CA ARG A 726 -3.39 22.30 35.04
C ARG A 726 -2.42 22.42 33.86
N CYS A 727 -1.17 22.01 34.02
CA CYS A 727 -0.18 21.97 32.94
C CYS A 727 -0.52 20.89 31.90
N ALA A 728 -1.05 19.75 32.33
CA ALA A 728 -1.58 18.71 31.45
C ALA A 728 -2.78 19.21 30.62
N ALA A 729 -3.77 19.84 31.27
CA ALA A 729 -4.92 20.44 30.59
C ALA A 729 -4.52 21.56 29.61
N TRP A 730 -3.58 22.42 30.01
CA TRP A 730 -3.00 23.46 29.15
C TRP A 730 -2.35 22.87 27.89
N LEU A 731 -1.57 21.80 28.02
CA LEU A 731 -0.91 21.15 26.88
C LEU A 731 -1.92 20.44 25.96
N HIS A 732 -2.98 19.84 26.52
CA HIS A 732 -4.08 19.30 25.73
C HIS A 732 -4.84 20.39 24.96
N LYS A 733 -5.02 21.59 25.52
CA LYS A 733 -5.57 22.75 24.79
C LYS A 733 -4.62 23.24 23.69
N LEU A 734 -3.32 23.36 23.99
CA LEU A 734 -2.31 23.75 23.01
C LEU A 734 -2.33 22.84 21.77
N TYR A 735 -2.47 21.52 21.97
CA TYR A 735 -2.56 20.56 20.86
C TYR A 735 -3.87 20.62 20.07
N GLN A 736 -4.99 21.02 20.68
CA GLN A 736 -6.24 21.31 19.94
C GLN A 736 -6.09 22.56 19.07
N GLU A 737 -5.44 23.61 19.59
CA GLU A 737 -5.14 24.83 18.83
C GLU A 737 -4.19 24.55 17.66
N LYS A 738 -3.16 23.71 17.87
CA LYS A 738 -2.30 23.21 16.78
C LYS A 738 -3.06 22.43 15.71
N ASP A 739 -3.97 21.56 16.12
CA ASP A 739 -4.77 20.72 15.20
C ASP A 739 -5.68 21.58 14.31
N ALA A 740 -6.31 22.62 14.90
CA ALA A 740 -7.08 23.62 14.16
C ALA A 740 -6.21 24.45 13.20
N LEU A 741 -5.02 24.88 13.60
CA LEU A 741 -4.06 25.57 12.72
C LEU A 741 -3.61 24.67 11.54
N GLN A 742 -3.50 23.37 11.76
CA GLN A 742 -3.11 22.40 10.74
C GLN A 742 -4.27 22.05 9.78
N GLU A 743 -5.52 22.04 10.25
CA GLU A 743 -6.72 22.02 9.43
C GLU A 743 -6.82 23.29 8.57
N GLU A 744 -6.63 24.48 9.17
CA GLU A 744 -6.68 25.74 8.44
C GLU A 744 -5.63 25.83 7.35
N TYR A 745 -4.36 25.53 7.64
CA TYR A 745 -3.31 25.45 6.62
C TYR A 745 -3.70 24.48 5.49
N SER A 746 -4.34 23.36 5.81
CA SER A 746 -4.78 22.38 4.79
C SER A 746 -5.88 22.92 3.87
N ARG A 747 -6.56 24.00 4.27
CA ARG A 747 -7.56 24.75 3.48
C ARG A 747 -6.97 25.97 2.76
N THR A 748 -6.05 26.70 3.39
CA THR A 748 -5.52 28.00 2.91
C THR A 748 -4.16 27.92 2.23
N GLY A 749 -3.42 26.82 2.40
CA GLY A 749 -2.05 26.64 1.93
C GLY A 749 -0.99 27.46 2.68
N THR A 750 -1.35 28.19 3.74
CA THR A 750 -0.45 29.10 4.49
C THR A 750 -0.79 29.15 5.97
N PHE A 751 0.20 29.45 6.83
CA PHE A 751 -0.03 29.69 8.27
C PHE A 751 -0.36 31.16 8.56
N PRO A 752 -1.14 31.45 9.62
CA PRO A 752 -1.41 32.82 10.06
C PRO A 752 -0.15 33.49 10.64
N GLY A 753 -0.13 34.82 10.62
CA GLY A 753 1.03 35.64 11.04
C GLY A 753 1.90 36.08 9.86
N THR A 754 2.85 36.96 10.11
CA THR A 754 3.70 37.55 9.06
C THR A 754 4.75 36.54 8.58
N PRO A 755 4.84 36.25 7.28
CA PRO A 755 5.90 35.40 6.75
C PRO A 755 7.23 36.15 6.77
N MET A 756 8.23 35.56 7.43
CA MET A 756 9.59 36.09 7.54
C MET A 756 10.60 34.99 7.23
N VAL A 757 11.61 35.34 6.43
CA VAL A 757 12.71 34.44 6.07
C VAL A 757 13.99 35.01 6.69
N PRO A 758 14.51 34.43 7.78
CA PRO A 758 15.80 34.86 8.32
C PRO A 758 16.90 34.58 7.29
N PRO A 759 17.93 35.43 7.18
CA PRO A 759 19.02 35.20 6.24
C PRO A 759 19.77 33.89 6.55
N ARG A 760 20.13 33.13 5.50
CA ARG A 760 21.05 31.99 5.64
C ARG A 760 22.41 32.51 6.13
N ARG A 761 22.99 31.86 7.14
CA ARG A 761 24.32 32.24 7.66
C ARG A 761 25.39 31.49 6.85
N PRO A 762 26.49 32.14 6.44
CA PRO A 762 27.51 31.50 5.60
C PRO A 762 28.33 30.44 6.35
N TRP A 763 28.33 30.46 7.69
CA TRP A 763 29.15 29.62 8.55
C TRP A 763 28.95 28.12 8.35
N THR A 764 27.74 27.68 7.97
CA THR A 764 27.48 26.26 7.68
C THR A 764 28.19 25.79 6.40
N LEU A 765 28.20 26.64 5.37
CA LEU A 765 28.92 26.40 4.11
C LEU A 765 30.44 26.53 4.31
N VAL A 766 30.91 27.53 5.06
CA VAL A 766 32.34 27.72 5.36
C VAL A 766 32.91 26.52 6.13
N ASN A 767 32.20 26.03 7.16
CA ASN A 767 32.60 24.80 7.87
C ASN A 767 32.65 23.58 6.94
N TRP A 768 31.67 23.43 6.04
CA TRP A 768 31.69 22.35 5.05
C TRP A 768 32.89 22.44 4.10
N LEU A 769 33.15 23.61 3.52
CA LEU A 769 34.27 23.82 2.61
C LEU A 769 35.62 23.56 3.30
N PHE A 770 35.78 24.00 4.56
CA PHE A 770 36.96 23.70 5.36
C PHE A 770 37.21 22.19 5.51
N TRP A 771 36.21 21.43 5.97
CA TRP A 771 36.36 19.97 6.14
C TRP A 771 36.52 19.23 4.81
N ALA A 772 35.82 19.65 3.76
CA ALA A 772 35.97 19.08 2.43
C ALA A 772 37.39 19.30 1.87
N SER A 773 37.93 20.52 1.95
CA SER A 773 39.31 20.80 1.53
C SER A 773 40.35 20.03 2.34
N LEU A 774 40.19 19.97 3.67
CA LEU A 774 41.12 19.30 4.58
C LEU A 774 41.16 17.77 4.36
N LEU A 775 40.02 17.15 4.07
CA LEU A 775 39.88 15.69 4.02
C LEU A 775 39.99 15.11 2.60
N LEU A 776 39.49 15.81 1.58
CA LEU A 776 39.46 15.26 0.21
C LEU A 776 40.84 15.27 -0.45
N TYR A 777 41.71 16.26 -0.18
CA TYR A 777 43.06 16.26 -0.73
C TYR A 777 43.90 15.02 -0.31
N PRO A 778 44.06 14.69 0.99
CA PRO A 778 44.79 13.49 1.37
C PRO A 778 44.08 12.20 0.93
N PHE A 779 42.74 12.18 0.88
CA PHE A 779 41.97 11.03 0.38
C PHE A 779 42.24 10.76 -1.12
N PHE A 780 42.21 11.78 -1.97
CA PHE A 780 42.53 11.62 -3.39
C PHE A 780 44.02 11.30 -3.62
N ARG A 781 44.94 11.85 -2.81
CA ARG A 781 46.36 11.45 -2.82
C ARG A 781 46.55 9.98 -2.45
N PHE A 782 45.84 9.50 -1.43
CA PHE A 782 45.84 8.09 -1.04
C PHE A 782 45.29 7.19 -2.16
N LEU A 783 44.15 7.55 -2.75
CA LEU A 783 43.56 6.81 -3.88
C LEU A 783 44.51 6.69 -5.08
N VAL A 784 45.13 7.81 -5.49
CA VAL A 784 46.10 7.82 -6.60
C VAL A 784 47.32 6.96 -6.29
N ASN A 785 47.84 7.01 -5.06
CA ASN A 785 48.97 6.17 -4.65
C ASN A 785 48.59 4.68 -4.57
N MET A 786 47.39 4.36 -4.08
CA MET A 786 46.87 2.98 -4.02
C MET A 786 46.72 2.38 -5.42
N VAL A 787 46.12 3.11 -6.37
CA VAL A 787 46.01 2.68 -7.78
C VAL A 787 47.39 2.52 -8.43
N ARG A 788 48.33 3.44 -8.17
CA ARG A 788 49.71 3.35 -8.67
C ARG A 788 50.52 2.20 -8.06
N SER A 789 50.19 1.73 -6.86
CA SER A 789 50.89 0.63 -6.20
C SER A 789 50.57 -0.76 -6.78
N GLY A 790 49.47 -0.88 -7.55
CA GLY A 790 49.02 -2.14 -8.14
C GLY A 790 48.58 -3.22 -7.13
N SER A 791 48.64 -2.97 -5.82
CA SER A 791 48.38 -3.98 -4.80
C SER A 791 46.90 -4.33 -4.68
N SER A 792 46.53 -5.47 -5.27
CA SER A 792 45.17 -6.04 -5.24
C SER A 792 44.61 -6.19 -3.83
N LEU A 793 45.46 -6.54 -2.85
CA LEU A 793 45.09 -6.62 -1.43
C LEU A 793 44.62 -5.25 -0.90
N THR A 794 45.37 -4.17 -1.16
CA THR A 794 44.98 -2.82 -0.71
C THR A 794 43.69 -2.35 -1.36
N LEU A 795 43.48 -2.65 -2.64
CA LEU A 795 42.26 -2.32 -3.36
C LEU A 795 41.05 -3.08 -2.79
N ALA A 796 41.20 -4.38 -2.52
CA ALA A 796 40.16 -5.21 -1.90
C ALA A 796 39.80 -4.73 -0.48
N SER A 797 40.80 -4.43 0.36
CA SER A 797 40.58 -3.86 1.70
C SER A 797 39.88 -2.50 1.63
N PHE A 798 40.24 -1.63 0.69
CA PHE A 798 39.59 -0.34 0.50
C PHE A 798 38.12 -0.50 0.09
N VAL A 799 37.82 -1.37 -0.88
CA VAL A 799 36.44 -1.67 -1.31
C VAL A 799 35.61 -2.22 -0.15
N LEU A 800 36.17 -3.09 0.70
CA LEU A 800 35.49 -3.62 1.89
C LEU A 800 35.17 -2.51 2.91
N VAL A 801 36.16 -1.67 3.26
CA VAL A 801 35.94 -0.53 4.18
C VAL A 801 34.89 0.43 3.64
N PHE A 802 34.92 0.70 2.34
CA PHE A 802 33.97 1.59 1.66
C PHE A 802 32.54 1.01 1.64
N PHE A 803 32.41 -0.31 1.44
CA PHE A 803 31.14 -1.02 1.51
C PHE A 803 30.56 -0.98 2.94
N VAL A 804 31.37 -1.25 3.96
CA VAL A 804 30.97 -1.15 5.38
C VAL A 804 30.56 0.28 5.74
N ALA A 805 31.29 1.30 5.30
CA ALA A 805 30.91 2.71 5.52
C ALA A 805 29.58 3.05 4.84
N SER A 806 29.37 2.60 3.60
CA SER A 806 28.11 2.77 2.86
C SER A 806 26.92 2.09 3.55
N MET A 807 27.11 0.88 4.11
CA MET A 807 26.12 0.22 4.97
C MET A 807 25.83 1.02 6.25
N GLY A 808 26.88 1.53 6.91
CA GLY A 808 26.75 2.36 8.12
C GLY A 808 25.93 3.62 7.88
N VAL A 809 26.16 4.34 6.77
CA VAL A 809 25.34 5.49 6.35
C VAL A 809 23.87 5.08 6.14
N ARG A 810 23.64 4.01 5.38
CA ARG A 810 22.27 3.53 5.10
C ARG A 810 21.54 3.11 6.37
N TRP A 811 22.26 2.56 7.36
CA TRP A 811 21.72 2.29 8.69
C TRP A 811 21.41 3.59 9.46
N MET A 812 22.29 4.60 9.45
CA MET A 812 22.04 5.90 10.09
C MET A 812 20.83 6.63 9.50
N ILE A 813 20.66 6.62 8.16
CA ILE A 813 19.44 7.12 7.50
C ILE A 813 18.24 6.25 7.87
N GLY A 814 18.43 4.94 8.02
CA GLY A 814 17.43 4.03 8.57
C GLY A 814 16.93 4.42 9.97
N VAL A 815 17.76 5.07 10.80
CA VAL A 815 17.33 5.59 12.11
C VAL A 815 16.48 6.86 11.97
N THR A 816 16.54 7.59 10.85
CA THR A 816 15.63 8.70 10.54
C THR A 816 14.34 8.27 9.86
N GLU A 817 14.21 7.07 9.29
CA GLU A 817 12.96 6.61 8.65
C GLU A 817 11.77 6.51 9.65
N ILE A 818 10.56 6.84 9.17
CA ILE A 818 9.34 6.86 10.00
C ILE A 818 8.92 5.45 10.42
N ASP A 819 9.04 4.46 9.52
CA ASP A 819 8.57 3.08 9.73
C ASP A 819 9.44 2.29 10.72
N LYS A 820 10.73 2.64 10.84
CA LYS A 820 11.66 2.15 11.87
C LYS A 820 11.47 2.87 13.23
N GLY A 821 10.47 3.76 13.32
CA GLY A 821 10.08 4.43 14.55
C GLY A 821 9.48 3.50 15.62
N SER A 822 9.20 4.07 16.80
CA SER A 822 8.72 3.29 17.97
C SER A 822 7.49 2.42 17.65
N ALA A 823 7.55 1.13 17.97
CA ALA A 823 6.41 0.20 17.97
C ALA A 823 5.40 0.45 19.12
N TYR A 824 5.49 1.59 19.81
CA TYR A 824 4.64 1.91 20.96
C TYR A 824 3.18 2.04 20.52
N GLY A 825 2.29 1.32 21.21
CA GLY A 825 0.87 1.19 20.85
C GLY A 825 0.57 0.05 19.88
N ASN A 826 1.57 -0.48 19.15
CA ASN A 826 1.34 -1.54 18.18
C ASN A 826 1.03 -2.87 18.86
N MET A 827 -0.23 -3.34 18.83
CA MET A 827 -0.65 -4.57 19.52
C MET A 827 0.13 -5.80 19.04
N ASP A 828 0.46 -5.87 17.75
CA ASP A 828 1.31 -6.92 17.15
C ASP A 828 2.68 -7.09 17.85
N SER A 829 3.16 -6.07 18.56
CA SER A 829 4.45 -6.11 19.29
C SER A 829 4.33 -6.60 20.73
N LYS A 830 3.12 -6.75 21.29
CA LYS A 830 2.93 -7.33 22.62
C LYS A 830 2.97 -8.87 22.60
N GLN A 831 2.38 -9.51 21.58
CA GLN A 831 2.39 -10.98 21.48
C GLN A 831 3.81 -11.52 21.28
N LYS A 832 4.68 -10.83 20.53
CA LYS A 832 6.12 -11.18 20.40
C LYS A 832 6.97 -11.01 21.66
N HIS A 833 6.35 -10.81 22.83
CA HIS A 833 7.01 -10.79 24.14
C HIS A 833 6.21 -11.55 25.22
N SER A 834 5.19 -12.32 24.83
CA SER A 834 4.42 -13.24 25.70
C SER A 834 4.60 -14.72 25.35
N ASP A 835 5.36 -14.99 24.28
CA ASP A 835 5.60 -16.29 23.67
C ASP A 835 7.12 -16.57 23.73
#